data_AF-A0A7X5U7W1-F1
#
_entry.id   AF-A0A7X5U7W1-F1
#
_cell.length_a   1.000
_cell.length_b   1.000
_cell.length_c   1.000
_cell.angle_alpha   90.00
_cell.angle_beta   90.00
_cell.angle_gamma   90.00
#
_symmetry.space_group_name_H-M   'P 1'
#
loop_
_entity.id
_entity.type
_entity.pdbx_description
1 polymer ?
#
loop_
_entity_poly.entity_id
_entity_poly.type
_entity_poly.pdbx_seq_one_letter_code
_entity_poly.pdbx_strand_id
1 'polypeptide(L)'
;MTASALALLIGTTLLAAYGGESRADNAMSASPSTPLPLLATSPFPYPHDGTGMVPLWPAWQPPIETTQFTLPDGTLVTRFGLVGRNRHARERGETWNEIGYGPNDTVDAAGNPVDKGPGHYLDFVKNYFKNRTWGVEIIDNSHVAGVINPTLRINNYFQEAQRAGGRSFFHRFDSQGVTGFGWMSPGKLVNPKLYGVDSANCPVVPMPPNGALLHPDTVLNDGCSATVDSFPSHSALSYDTNGVLIPSKSVPGATRFYDYAITNGVTGTFVPGTNVPSRPLKPGDSVEFTQAFFSTPEAMQAVGDNGAFHYYTTEVTYVVGVGLRPWYGVQPRLNNAPLPDETLQGGTGSVSYDYSDGSTFIFQQQQNNIGMQDMQRFVEGRRLVHSNMTTGDHNEPGNDRNTAVVGLQGPVFNQSSCFACHVNNGRSPAPATLNQRLDQMAIRAGAIDAQGQQLPDPNYGVTVQMNGYDAKGKLVDLGHSVRVAGFDAHTVYLGDGTPVELRKPRLSFSGTTPQIVSLRAAQPIIGMGLLEAIPEADILARVRTTPDDDGVVGQANYVFDPDTDAVRLGRFGWKAGKFSLRHQAASALLEDMSVTTSMFPSRDCLSGPATCKTAPADKGLTDADLLSISRYLALVAVPAQRSLESGFPKGVSPLGYLDVDPAKVAAGANVFNTLHCASCHTAKMKTGSGHEFQEVREQTIRPYTDLLLHDMGPDLADNYAEGLAAGKMWRTQPLWGIGYTERVMGTGGSVGYLHDGRARTLTEAVMWHGGEAERSRQRFAALSATDRQALLAFLQSL
;
A
#
# COMPACT_ATOMS: atom_id res chain seq x y z
N MET A 1 -80.09 -11.47 20.10
CA MET A 1 -80.71 -12.75 20.49
C MET A 1 -80.26 -13.79 19.47
N THR A 2 -79.52 -14.81 19.94
CA THR A 2 -79.34 -16.20 19.44
C THR A 2 -79.74 -16.51 17.99
N ALA A 3 -79.01 -17.28 17.17
CA ALA A 3 -78.06 -18.38 17.41
C ALA A 3 -77.21 -18.57 16.11
N SER A 4 -75.92 -18.93 16.19
CA SER A 4 -75.35 -20.29 15.98
C SER A 4 -75.72 -20.94 14.62
N ALA A 5 -74.84 -21.59 13.87
CA ALA A 5 -73.40 -21.84 13.96
C ALA A 5 -72.91 -22.48 12.65
N LEU A 6 -71.60 -22.31 12.42
CA LEU A 6 -70.62 -23.27 11.90
C LEU A 6 -70.60 -23.77 10.43
N ALA A 7 -69.40 -23.55 9.86
CA ALA A 7 -68.52 -24.54 9.20
C ALA A 7 -68.90 -25.01 7.77
N LEU A 8 -68.00 -25.15 6.80
CA LEU A 8 -66.54 -25.00 6.73
C LEU A 8 -66.11 -25.05 5.24
N LEU A 9 -64.95 -24.43 4.96
CA LEU A 9 -63.89 -24.83 4.01
C LEU A 9 -64.01 -24.59 2.48
N ILE A 10 -63.14 -23.66 2.02
CA ILE A 10 -62.15 -23.69 0.90
C ILE A 10 -62.69 -24.03 -0.50
N GLY A 11 -62.46 -23.25 -1.56
CA GLY A 11 -61.57 -22.11 -1.82
C GLY A 11 -61.09 -22.22 -3.28
N THR A 12 -60.95 -21.10 -4.02
CA THR A 12 -59.96 -20.84 -5.11
C THR A 12 -60.31 -19.58 -5.92
N THR A 13 -59.32 -18.68 -6.00
CA THR A 13 -58.89 -17.78 -7.09
C THR A 13 -59.82 -17.43 -8.26
N LEU A 14 -59.97 -16.13 -8.59
CA LEU A 14 -59.35 -15.50 -9.79
C LEU A 14 -59.58 -13.96 -9.88
N LEU A 15 -58.72 -13.34 -10.69
CA LEU A 15 -58.49 -11.93 -11.03
C LEU A 15 -59.71 -11.06 -11.42
N ALA A 16 -59.63 -9.74 -11.18
CA ALA A 16 -59.36 -8.70 -12.22
C ALA A 16 -59.93 -7.30 -11.89
N ALA A 17 -59.14 -6.28 -12.25
CA ALA A 17 -59.53 -5.05 -12.99
C ALA A 17 -60.14 -3.79 -12.29
N TYR A 18 -59.34 -2.71 -12.38
CA TYR A 18 -59.63 -1.35 -12.92
C TYR A 18 -60.32 -0.22 -12.09
N GLY A 19 -59.72 0.98 -12.24
CA GLY A 19 -60.27 2.34 -12.00
C GLY A 19 -59.93 2.91 -10.62
N GLY A 20 -59.45 4.13 -10.39
CA GLY A 20 -59.40 5.37 -11.17
C GLY A 20 -59.65 6.54 -10.20
N GLU A 21 -58.64 7.38 -9.97
CA GLU A 21 -58.61 8.76 -9.41
C GLU A 21 -59.51 9.18 -8.21
N SER A 22 -58.88 9.61 -7.11
CA SER A 22 -58.86 11.04 -6.65
C SER A 22 -58.41 11.18 -5.18
N ARG A 23 -57.71 12.27 -4.91
CA ARG A 23 -57.13 12.71 -3.62
C ARG A 23 -58.18 12.97 -2.54
N ALA A 24 -57.90 12.54 -1.30
CA ALA A 24 -58.12 13.33 -0.09
C ALA A 24 -57.35 12.73 1.10
N ASP A 25 -56.79 13.61 1.91
CA ASP A 25 -56.09 13.35 3.16
C ASP A 25 -56.93 12.52 4.15
N ASN A 26 -56.29 11.58 4.85
CA ASN A 26 -56.54 11.36 6.28
C ASN A 26 -55.48 10.44 6.91
N ALA A 27 -54.93 10.92 8.02
CA ALA A 27 -54.17 10.14 8.97
C ALA A 27 -55.00 8.94 9.47
N MET A 28 -54.41 7.76 9.57
CA MET A 28 -54.91 6.67 10.41
C MET A 28 -53.78 5.99 11.17
N SER A 29 -54.12 5.70 12.42
CA SER A 29 -53.30 5.21 13.51
C SER A 29 -52.75 3.82 13.29
N ALA A 30 -51.49 3.63 13.72
CA ALA A 30 -50.92 2.34 14.00
C ALA A 30 -51.67 1.65 15.15
N SER A 31 -51.96 0.36 14.98
CA SER A 31 -52.26 -0.58 16.06
C SER A 31 -51.13 -1.62 16.16
N PRO A 32 -50.93 -2.21 17.34
CA PRO A 32 -49.62 -2.65 17.82
C PRO A 32 -49.17 -3.95 17.17
N SER A 33 -47.90 -3.97 16.77
CA SER A 33 -47.19 -5.11 16.22
C SER A 33 -46.97 -6.21 17.27
N THR A 34 -47.27 -7.44 16.86
CA THR A 34 -46.79 -8.68 17.50
C THR A 34 -45.26 -8.65 17.55
N PRO A 35 -44.62 -9.05 18.67
CA PRO A 35 -43.17 -9.04 18.77
C PRO A 35 -42.55 -10.03 17.78
N LEU A 36 -41.62 -9.55 16.96
CA LEU A 36 -40.78 -10.36 16.09
C LEU A 36 -39.78 -11.16 16.93
N PRO A 37 -39.41 -12.38 16.52
CA PRO A 37 -38.45 -13.20 17.25
C PRO A 37 -37.03 -12.62 17.21
N LEU A 38 -36.35 -12.72 18.36
CA LEU A 38 -34.95 -12.37 18.62
C LEU A 38 -34.00 -13.29 17.83
N LEU A 39 -32.94 -12.72 17.21
CA LEU A 39 -31.92 -13.49 16.48
C LEU A 39 -30.50 -12.93 16.69
N ALA A 40 -29.57 -13.84 17.00
CA ALA A 40 -28.13 -13.65 17.27
C ALA A 40 -27.34 -12.97 16.13
N THR A 41 -26.27 -12.21 16.44
CA THR A 41 -25.31 -11.68 15.42
C THR A 41 -24.51 -12.72 14.67
N SER A 42 -24.60 -14.00 15.01
CA SER A 42 -24.10 -15.06 14.16
C SER A 42 -24.98 -16.30 14.28
N PRO A 43 -25.63 -16.79 13.20
CA PRO A 43 -26.26 -18.10 13.18
C PRO A 43 -25.24 -19.24 13.21
N PHE A 44 -23.94 -18.94 13.23
CA PHE A 44 -22.91 -19.96 13.23
C PHE A 44 -22.17 -20.01 14.57
N PRO A 45 -22.15 -21.17 15.26
CA PRO A 45 -21.15 -21.44 16.26
C PRO A 45 -19.79 -21.47 15.55
N TYR A 46 -19.00 -20.41 15.67
CA TYR A 46 -17.59 -20.46 15.30
C TYR A 46 -16.97 -21.64 16.05
N PRO A 47 -16.21 -22.55 15.41
CA PRO A 47 -15.46 -23.51 16.19
C PRO A 47 -14.53 -22.70 17.08
N HIS A 48 -14.76 -22.76 18.38
CA HIS A 48 -13.97 -22.02 19.36
C HIS A 48 -12.49 -22.41 19.32
N ASP A 49 -12.17 -23.54 18.70
CA ASP A 49 -10.84 -24.15 18.64
C ASP A 49 -10.27 -24.30 17.21
N GLY A 50 -10.96 -23.80 16.18
CA GLY A 50 -10.52 -23.94 14.78
C GLY A 50 -10.71 -25.35 14.20
N THR A 51 -11.48 -26.23 14.84
CA THR A 51 -11.79 -27.55 14.29
C THR A 51 -12.39 -27.45 12.89
N GLY A 52 -11.83 -28.21 11.94
CA GLY A 52 -12.29 -28.21 10.54
C GLY A 52 -11.81 -27.00 9.73
N MET A 53 -10.85 -26.22 10.22
CA MET A 53 -10.27 -25.10 9.49
C MET A 53 -9.71 -25.54 8.14
N VAL A 54 -10.07 -24.82 7.08
CA VAL A 54 -9.54 -25.02 5.74
C VAL A 54 -8.51 -23.93 5.47
N PRO A 55 -7.26 -24.29 5.09
CA PRO A 55 -6.25 -23.29 4.78
C PRO A 55 -6.65 -22.37 3.63
N LEU A 56 -6.36 -21.07 3.74
CA LEU A 56 -6.68 -20.09 2.70
C LEU A 56 -5.97 -20.41 1.39
N TRP A 57 -4.67 -20.70 1.47
CA TRP A 57 -3.83 -21.06 0.33
C TRP A 57 -3.43 -22.53 0.40
N PRO A 58 -3.29 -23.22 -0.74
CA PRO A 58 -2.65 -24.54 -0.77
C PRO A 58 -1.20 -24.42 -0.30
N ALA A 59 -0.59 -25.53 0.12
CA ALA A 59 0.83 -25.54 0.50
C ALA A 59 1.74 -25.04 -0.64
N TRP A 60 1.35 -25.32 -1.89
CA TRP A 60 1.99 -24.84 -3.10
C TRP A 60 1.00 -24.81 -4.28
N GLN A 61 1.16 -23.85 -5.18
CA GLN A 61 0.55 -23.80 -6.51
C GLN A 61 1.46 -22.96 -7.44
N PRO A 62 1.43 -23.11 -8.77
CA PRO A 62 2.20 -22.21 -9.65
C PRO A 62 1.75 -20.75 -9.46
N PRO A 63 2.68 -19.76 -9.47
CA PRO A 63 2.28 -18.36 -9.47
C PRO A 63 1.67 -18.00 -10.82
N ILE A 64 0.85 -16.94 -10.86
CA ILE A 64 0.35 -16.39 -12.12
C ILE A 64 1.51 -15.98 -13.02
N GLU A 65 2.49 -15.30 -12.43
CA GLU A 65 3.72 -14.87 -13.06
C GLU A 65 4.92 -15.19 -12.17
N THR A 66 5.95 -15.81 -12.74
CA THR A 66 7.24 -16.01 -12.08
C THR A 66 8.15 -14.82 -12.41
N THR A 67 8.50 -14.04 -11.39
CA THR A 67 9.34 -12.85 -11.52
C THR A 67 10.83 -13.16 -11.61
N GLN A 68 11.27 -14.35 -11.21
CA GLN A 68 12.67 -14.76 -11.36
C GLN A 68 12.83 -16.29 -11.43
N PHE A 69 13.65 -16.77 -12.36
CA PHE A 69 13.96 -18.20 -12.52
C PHE A 69 15.32 -18.42 -13.21
N THR A 70 15.84 -19.65 -13.18
CA THR A 70 17.14 -20.00 -13.75
C THR A 70 16.98 -21.04 -14.87
N LEU A 71 17.66 -20.82 -16.00
CA LEU A 71 17.72 -21.75 -17.13
C LEU A 71 18.71 -22.90 -16.86
N PRO A 72 18.66 -24.01 -17.62
CA PRO A 72 19.54 -25.17 -17.37
C PRO A 72 21.05 -24.90 -17.41
N ASP A 73 21.48 -23.87 -18.13
CA ASP A 73 22.89 -23.47 -18.23
C ASP A 73 23.37 -22.56 -17.09
N GLY A 74 22.46 -22.18 -16.18
CA GLY A 74 22.72 -21.25 -15.08
C GLY A 74 22.24 -19.83 -15.34
N THR A 75 21.80 -19.48 -16.56
CA THR A 75 21.33 -18.13 -16.88
C THR A 75 20.16 -17.71 -15.98
N LEU A 76 20.27 -16.56 -15.32
CA LEU A 76 19.23 -15.97 -14.48
C LEU A 76 18.29 -15.13 -15.34
N VAL A 77 16.99 -15.34 -15.23
CA VAL A 77 15.95 -14.52 -15.87
C VAL A 77 15.20 -13.78 -14.78
N THR A 78 15.15 -12.45 -14.86
CA THR A 78 14.38 -11.58 -13.95
C THR A 78 13.39 -10.76 -14.74
N ARG A 79 12.12 -10.78 -14.32
CA ARG A 79 10.97 -10.11 -14.95
C ARG A 79 10.36 -9.12 -13.99
N PHE A 80 10.04 -7.93 -14.48
CA PHE A 80 9.41 -6.90 -13.67
C PHE A 80 8.63 -5.88 -14.50
N GLY A 81 7.57 -5.33 -13.90
CA GLY A 81 6.73 -4.30 -14.49
C GLY A 81 7.14 -2.89 -14.09
N LEU A 82 6.81 -1.92 -14.94
CA LEU A 82 6.99 -0.50 -14.71
C LEU A 82 5.72 0.26 -15.07
N VAL A 83 5.55 1.46 -14.50
CA VAL A 83 4.41 2.36 -14.73
C VAL A 83 4.90 3.78 -15.02
N GLY A 84 4.16 4.52 -15.85
CA GLY A 84 4.47 5.91 -16.19
C GLY A 84 4.45 6.84 -14.97
N ARG A 85 5.45 7.72 -14.88
CA ARG A 85 5.67 8.75 -13.85
C ARG A 85 5.81 10.14 -14.50
N ASN A 86 5.47 11.19 -13.76
CA ASN A 86 5.51 12.57 -14.26
C ASN A 86 6.94 13.12 -14.40
N ARG A 87 7.90 12.63 -13.60
CA ARG A 87 9.28 13.15 -13.60
C ARG A 87 10.33 12.04 -13.47
N HIS A 88 11.51 12.31 -14.00
CA HIS A 88 12.69 11.45 -14.02
C HIS A 88 13.60 11.69 -12.79
N ALA A 89 14.48 10.71 -12.50
CA ALA A 89 15.73 10.82 -11.75
C ALA A 89 15.65 11.26 -10.28
N ARG A 90 14.58 10.89 -9.54
CA ARG A 90 14.46 11.20 -8.10
C ARG A 90 14.51 12.71 -7.80
N GLU A 91 14.24 13.54 -8.79
CA GLU A 91 14.31 14.99 -8.67
C GLU A 91 13.25 15.48 -7.69
N ARG A 92 13.67 16.23 -6.66
CA ARG A 92 12.79 17.07 -5.83
C ARG A 92 12.30 18.28 -6.64
N GLY A 93 11.61 19.24 -6.04
CA GLY A 93 11.11 20.44 -6.72
C GLY A 93 12.18 21.23 -7.50
N GLU A 94 13.47 21.11 -7.14
CA GLU A 94 14.59 21.70 -7.87
C GLU A 94 14.90 21.01 -9.22
N THR A 95 15.50 21.74 -10.16
CA THR A 95 16.26 21.13 -11.26
C THR A 95 17.47 20.38 -10.68
N TRP A 96 17.79 19.19 -11.19
CA TRP A 96 19.01 18.46 -10.81
C TRP A 96 20.25 19.21 -11.29
N ASN A 97 20.63 20.26 -10.56
CA ASN A 97 21.88 20.96 -10.75
C ASN A 97 22.91 20.22 -9.91
N GLU A 98 23.82 19.53 -10.58
CA GLU A 98 24.99 18.97 -9.90
C GLU A 98 25.69 20.09 -9.11
N ILE A 99 26.19 19.81 -7.90
CA ILE A 99 27.01 20.78 -7.16
C ILE A 99 28.09 21.33 -8.11
N GLY A 100 28.13 22.66 -8.28
CA GLY A 100 29.05 23.35 -9.18
C GLY A 100 28.51 23.66 -10.58
N TYR A 101 27.27 23.27 -10.91
CA TYR A 101 26.64 23.48 -12.22
C TYR A 101 25.36 24.31 -12.13
N GLY A 102 25.42 25.57 -12.58
CA GLY A 102 24.30 26.51 -12.53
C GLY A 102 24.02 27.07 -11.11
N PRO A 103 23.01 27.94 -10.95
CA PRO A 103 22.55 28.34 -9.62
C PRO A 103 22.17 27.09 -8.82
N ASN A 104 22.85 26.84 -7.70
CA ASN A 104 22.40 25.79 -6.80
C ASN A 104 21.16 26.28 -6.06
N ASP A 105 20.00 26.01 -6.66
CA ASP A 105 18.71 26.41 -6.10
C ASP A 105 18.40 25.70 -4.77
N THR A 106 19.18 24.68 -4.38
CA THR A 106 19.07 24.01 -3.08
C THR A 106 19.90 24.66 -2.00
N VAL A 107 20.53 25.82 -2.24
CA VAL A 107 21.36 26.53 -1.25
C VAL A 107 21.11 28.04 -1.36
N ASP A 108 20.87 28.72 -0.24
CA ASP A 108 20.67 30.17 -0.19
C ASP A 108 21.97 30.95 -0.41
N ALA A 109 21.87 32.28 -0.50
CA ALA A 109 23.03 33.15 -0.68
C ALA A 109 24.05 33.10 0.48
N ALA A 110 23.68 32.53 1.63
CA ALA A 110 24.55 32.33 2.79
C ALA A 110 25.15 30.90 2.84
N GLY A 111 24.84 30.04 1.88
CA GLY A 111 25.35 28.67 1.86
C GLY A 111 24.50 27.67 2.64
N ASN A 112 23.31 28.05 3.12
CA ASN A 112 22.42 27.15 3.84
C ASN A 112 21.53 26.35 2.88
N PRO A 113 21.25 25.06 3.13
CA PRO A 113 20.32 24.30 2.31
C PRO A 113 18.91 24.92 2.25
N VAL A 114 18.30 24.93 1.07
CA VAL A 114 16.92 25.37 0.81
C VAL A 114 16.13 24.22 0.20
N ASP A 115 14.99 23.89 0.79
CA ASP A 115 14.02 22.95 0.24
C ASP A 115 13.10 23.67 -0.77
N LYS A 116 12.99 23.13 -2.00
CA LYS A 116 12.13 23.67 -3.07
C LYS A 116 10.78 22.95 -3.17
N GLY A 117 10.50 22.04 -2.25
CA GLY A 117 9.27 21.28 -2.19
C GLY A 117 9.37 19.92 -2.88
N PRO A 118 8.27 19.15 -2.86
CA PRO A 118 8.27 17.76 -3.26
C PRO A 118 8.51 17.57 -4.77
N GLY A 119 9.18 16.48 -5.11
CA GLY A 119 9.32 15.96 -6.45
C GLY A 119 8.08 15.21 -6.93
N HIS A 120 8.14 14.75 -8.18
CA HIS A 120 7.04 14.05 -8.88
C HIS A 120 7.45 12.61 -9.27
N TYR A 121 8.19 11.94 -8.40
CA TYR A 121 8.75 10.62 -8.66
C TYR A 121 7.86 9.46 -8.19
N LEU A 122 7.24 9.61 -7.00
CA LEU A 122 6.33 8.61 -6.43
C LEU A 122 4.87 8.81 -6.84
N ASP A 123 4.56 9.89 -7.58
CA ASP A 123 3.21 10.17 -8.05
C ASP A 123 2.82 9.31 -9.26
N PHE A 124 1.55 9.36 -9.65
CA PHE A 124 1.02 8.63 -10.79
C PHE A 124 0.58 9.60 -11.88
N VAL A 125 0.94 9.31 -13.13
CA VAL A 125 0.49 10.09 -14.28
C VAL A 125 -1.02 9.97 -14.46
N LYS A 126 -1.63 10.96 -15.13
CA LYS A 126 -3.04 10.87 -15.52
C LYS A 126 -3.28 9.61 -16.37
N ASN A 127 -4.39 8.94 -16.10
CA ASN A 127 -4.80 7.71 -16.73
C ASN A 127 -3.73 6.60 -16.66
N TYR A 128 -2.95 6.54 -15.56
CA TYR A 128 -1.91 5.52 -15.33
C TYR A 128 -2.39 4.08 -15.55
N PHE A 129 -3.68 3.81 -15.37
CA PHE A 129 -4.31 2.51 -15.56
C PHE A 129 -4.59 2.15 -17.04
N LYS A 130 -4.38 3.08 -17.98
CA LYS A 130 -4.59 2.87 -19.42
C LYS A 130 -3.25 2.73 -20.13
N ASN A 131 -2.88 1.53 -20.54
CA ASN A 131 -1.72 1.20 -21.39
C ASN A 131 -0.34 1.76 -20.95
N ARG A 132 -0.25 2.45 -19.81
CA ARG A 132 0.95 3.12 -19.28
C ARG A 132 1.74 2.22 -18.34
N THR A 133 1.62 0.91 -18.52
CA THR A 133 2.45 -0.08 -17.86
C THR A 133 3.10 -0.97 -18.91
N TRP A 134 4.30 -1.46 -18.62
CA TRP A 134 5.01 -2.38 -19.51
C TRP A 134 5.92 -3.30 -18.71
N GLY A 135 6.28 -4.41 -19.35
CA GLY A 135 7.17 -5.42 -18.80
C GLY A 135 8.61 -5.24 -19.25
N VAL A 136 9.50 -5.72 -18.40
CA VAL A 136 10.94 -5.82 -18.62
C VAL A 136 11.40 -7.22 -18.26
N GLU A 137 12.24 -7.81 -19.09
CA GLU A 137 12.92 -9.06 -18.80
C GLU A 137 14.42 -8.90 -19.00
N ILE A 138 15.18 -9.18 -17.94
CA ILE A 138 16.64 -9.19 -17.93
C ILE A 138 17.12 -10.64 -17.87
N ILE A 139 17.96 -11.01 -18.83
CA ILE A 139 18.50 -12.35 -19.00
C ILE A 139 20.01 -12.25 -18.83
N ASP A 140 20.49 -12.82 -17.74
CA ASP A 140 21.78 -12.59 -17.14
C ASP A 140 22.58 -13.89 -17.08
N ASN A 141 23.63 -13.96 -17.89
CA ASN A 141 24.46 -15.16 -18.01
C ASN A 141 25.62 -15.21 -16.99
N SER A 142 25.63 -14.37 -15.96
CA SER A 142 26.71 -14.30 -14.97
C SER A 142 26.97 -15.59 -14.19
N HIS A 143 25.97 -16.48 -14.12
CA HIS A 143 26.10 -17.80 -13.49
C HIS A 143 26.42 -18.94 -14.48
N VAL A 144 26.48 -18.64 -15.78
CA VAL A 144 26.81 -19.64 -16.80
C VAL A 144 28.28 -20.01 -16.66
N ALA A 145 28.56 -21.31 -16.58
CA ALA A 145 29.92 -21.82 -16.39
C ALA A 145 30.86 -21.31 -17.49
N GLY A 146 31.99 -20.72 -17.08
CA GLY A 146 33.00 -20.17 -17.99
C GLY A 146 32.77 -18.72 -18.44
N VAL A 147 31.63 -18.10 -18.10
CA VAL A 147 31.39 -16.68 -18.36
C VAL A 147 32.14 -15.82 -17.33
N ILE A 148 33.17 -15.11 -17.78
CA ILE A 148 33.95 -14.18 -16.96
C ILE A 148 33.52 -12.71 -17.13
N ASN A 149 32.90 -12.38 -18.27
CA ASN A 149 32.38 -11.06 -18.61
C ASN A 149 30.88 -11.21 -18.92
N PRO A 150 30.01 -11.15 -17.91
CA PRO A 150 28.58 -11.30 -18.11
C PRO A 150 27.99 -10.28 -19.08
N THR A 151 26.90 -10.71 -19.70
CA THR A 151 26.02 -9.89 -20.53
C THR A 151 24.61 -9.92 -19.95
N LEU A 152 23.97 -8.76 -19.91
CA LEU A 152 22.54 -8.61 -19.63
C LEU A 152 21.81 -8.39 -20.94
N ARG A 153 21.00 -9.36 -21.36
CA ARG A 153 20.07 -9.21 -22.49
C ARG A 153 18.75 -8.72 -21.94
N ILE A 154 18.20 -7.66 -22.53
CA ILE A 154 17.07 -6.95 -21.96
C ILE A 154 15.97 -6.82 -23.03
N ASN A 155 14.85 -7.48 -22.75
CA ASN A 155 13.63 -7.48 -23.54
C ASN A 155 12.57 -6.58 -22.89
N ASN A 156 11.69 -6.01 -23.72
CA ASN A 156 10.59 -5.15 -23.28
C ASN A 156 9.25 -5.65 -23.82
N TYR A 157 8.20 -5.44 -23.05
CA TYR A 157 6.83 -5.89 -23.36
C TYR A 157 5.85 -4.76 -23.12
N PHE A 158 5.63 -3.93 -24.13
CA PHE A 158 4.72 -2.79 -24.09
C PHE A 158 3.28 -3.18 -24.48
N GLN A 159 2.30 -2.35 -24.12
CA GLN A 159 0.90 -2.56 -24.49
C GLN A 159 0.54 -1.97 -25.86
N GLU A 160 1.38 -1.09 -26.36
CA GLU A 160 1.30 -0.42 -27.64
C GLU A 160 2.70 -0.30 -28.28
N ALA A 161 2.73 0.01 -29.57
CA ALA A 161 3.99 0.20 -30.27
C ALA A 161 4.76 1.40 -29.69
N GLN A 162 6.08 1.26 -29.56
CA GLN A 162 6.96 2.27 -28.99
C GLN A 162 8.03 2.69 -29.99
N ARG A 163 8.66 3.83 -29.75
CA ARG A 163 9.89 4.26 -30.40
C ARG A 163 11.06 3.48 -29.81
N ALA A 164 12.04 3.15 -30.65
CA ALA A 164 13.28 2.60 -30.15
C ALA A 164 14.10 3.68 -29.42
N GLY A 165 14.36 3.46 -28.13
CA GLY A 165 15.30 4.30 -27.39
C GLY A 165 14.93 4.68 -25.94
N GLY A 166 14.33 3.79 -25.16
CA GLY A 166 13.89 4.07 -23.79
C GLY A 166 14.72 3.40 -22.69
N ARG A 167 16.02 3.69 -22.58
CA ARG A 167 16.88 3.09 -21.53
C ARG A 167 17.90 4.07 -20.96
N SER A 168 17.85 4.29 -19.66
CA SER A 168 18.89 4.97 -18.88
C SER A 168 19.55 3.96 -17.95
N PHE A 169 20.78 3.57 -18.30
CA PHE A 169 21.71 2.81 -17.46
C PHE A 169 23.02 3.60 -17.33
N PHE A 170 22.97 4.53 -16.39
CA PHE A 170 23.98 4.89 -15.41
C PHE A 170 25.28 5.64 -15.64
N HIS A 171 25.55 6.31 -14.53
CA HIS A 171 26.77 6.72 -13.88
C HIS A 171 27.65 5.54 -13.37
N ARG A 172 28.97 5.49 -13.63
CA ARG A 172 29.84 4.38 -13.11
C ARG A 172 30.24 4.56 -11.62
N PHE A 173 29.37 4.19 -10.69
CA PHE A 173 29.54 4.43 -9.23
C PHE A 173 30.68 3.65 -8.56
N ASP A 174 31.23 2.60 -9.17
CA ASP A 174 32.44 1.92 -8.66
C ASP A 174 33.72 2.73 -8.90
N SER A 175 33.64 3.86 -9.59
CA SER A 175 34.76 4.76 -9.84
C SER A 175 34.53 6.07 -9.10
N GLN A 176 35.28 6.30 -8.02
CA GLN A 176 35.12 7.46 -7.11
C GLN A 176 35.13 8.84 -7.82
N GLY A 177 35.72 8.94 -9.02
CA GLY A 177 35.76 10.17 -9.80
C GLY A 177 34.62 10.34 -10.80
N VAL A 178 33.85 9.29 -11.09
CA VAL A 178 32.70 9.38 -11.99
C VAL A 178 31.57 10.00 -11.20
N THR A 179 31.01 11.13 -11.64
CA THR A 179 29.95 11.89 -10.93
C THR A 179 28.70 12.25 -11.75
N GLY A 180 28.67 11.92 -13.06
CA GLY A 180 27.58 12.25 -13.99
C GLY A 180 27.02 11.04 -14.75
N PHE A 181 25.83 11.18 -15.32
CA PHE A 181 25.10 10.09 -16.00
C PHE A 181 25.66 9.75 -17.39
N GLY A 182 25.83 8.46 -17.68
CA GLY A 182 26.03 7.96 -19.03
C GLY A 182 24.71 7.57 -19.70
N TRP A 183 24.45 8.06 -20.91
CA TRP A 183 23.31 7.61 -21.73
C TRP A 183 23.70 6.38 -22.55
N MET A 184 23.08 5.23 -22.27
CA MET A 184 23.32 3.97 -22.98
C MET A 184 22.13 3.52 -23.86
N SER A 185 21.61 4.40 -24.71
CA SER A 185 20.53 4.02 -25.63
C SER A 185 20.89 3.87 -27.12
N PRO A 186 21.89 4.54 -27.73
CA PRO A 186 22.06 4.42 -29.19
C PRO A 186 22.81 3.15 -29.65
N GLY A 187 23.75 2.63 -28.85
CA GLY A 187 24.77 1.68 -29.35
C GLY A 187 24.57 0.20 -29.03
N LYS A 188 23.53 -0.17 -28.27
CA LYS A 188 23.36 -1.53 -27.74
C LYS A 188 22.06 -2.23 -28.14
N LEU A 189 21.19 -1.55 -28.90
CA LEU A 189 20.03 -2.18 -29.53
C LEU A 189 20.50 -3.25 -30.53
N VAL A 190 19.71 -4.32 -30.68
CA VAL A 190 19.96 -5.35 -31.71
C VAL A 190 19.97 -4.73 -33.11
N ASN A 191 19.04 -3.80 -33.39
CA ASN A 191 19.05 -3.00 -34.60
C ASN A 191 19.27 -1.51 -34.27
N PRO A 192 20.52 -1.01 -34.29
CA PRO A 192 20.82 0.38 -33.95
C PRO A 192 20.20 1.39 -34.91
N LYS A 193 19.76 0.97 -36.11
CA LYS A 193 19.10 1.86 -37.08
C LYS A 193 17.68 2.28 -36.64
N LEU A 194 17.11 1.63 -35.63
CA LEU A 194 15.80 1.98 -35.11
C LEU A 194 15.85 3.22 -34.21
N TYR A 195 17.01 3.50 -33.58
CA TYR A 195 17.18 4.62 -32.67
C TYR A 195 17.14 5.97 -33.39
N GLY A 196 16.48 6.96 -32.79
CA GLY A 196 16.37 8.32 -33.35
C GLY A 196 15.44 8.43 -34.58
N VAL A 197 14.72 7.36 -34.91
CA VAL A 197 13.70 7.37 -35.97
C VAL A 197 12.40 7.94 -35.41
N ASP A 198 11.77 8.84 -36.16
CA ASP A 198 10.53 9.50 -35.75
C ASP A 198 9.27 8.63 -35.97
N SER A 199 9.27 7.40 -35.44
CA SER A 199 8.17 6.44 -35.60
C SER A 199 8.14 5.41 -34.47
N ALA A 200 6.95 4.88 -34.12
CA ALA A 200 6.79 3.75 -33.21
C ALA A 200 7.17 2.42 -33.89
N ASN A 201 8.48 2.22 -34.10
CA ASN A 201 9.06 1.11 -34.85
C ASN A 201 9.40 -0.12 -34.00
N CYS A 202 9.16 -0.08 -32.69
CA CYS A 202 9.17 -1.25 -31.81
C CYS A 202 7.75 -1.79 -31.68
N PRO A 203 7.45 -2.99 -32.22
CA PRO A 203 6.12 -3.55 -32.17
C PRO A 203 5.73 -3.99 -30.75
N VAL A 204 4.43 -4.21 -30.55
CA VAL A 204 3.94 -4.93 -29.37
C VAL A 204 4.42 -6.37 -29.43
N VAL A 205 5.08 -6.83 -28.36
CA VAL A 205 5.54 -8.21 -28.21
C VAL A 205 4.62 -8.92 -27.22
N PRO A 206 4.09 -10.11 -27.55
CA PRO A 206 3.31 -10.90 -26.60
C PRO A 206 4.10 -11.21 -25.32
N MET A 207 3.42 -11.22 -24.18
CA MET A 207 4.02 -11.63 -22.92
C MET A 207 4.52 -13.10 -23.01
N PRO A 208 5.67 -13.42 -22.39
CA PRO A 208 6.22 -14.77 -22.44
C PRO A 208 5.40 -15.75 -21.58
N PRO A 209 5.48 -17.06 -21.85
CA PRO A 209 4.91 -18.06 -20.95
C PRO A 209 5.53 -17.98 -19.55
N ASN A 210 4.77 -18.43 -18.54
CA ASN A 210 5.26 -18.44 -17.17
C ASN A 210 6.47 -19.39 -17.03
N GLY A 211 7.57 -18.89 -16.45
CA GLY A 211 8.79 -19.68 -16.23
C GLY A 211 9.59 -20.07 -17.48
N ALA A 212 9.30 -19.49 -18.65
CA ALA A 212 10.01 -19.80 -19.89
C ALA A 212 10.16 -18.58 -20.81
N LEU A 213 11.25 -18.52 -21.58
CA LEU A 213 11.49 -17.44 -22.55
C LEU A 213 10.52 -17.51 -23.75
N LEU A 214 10.17 -16.36 -24.31
CA LEU A 214 9.37 -16.30 -25.54
C LEU A 214 10.13 -16.89 -26.75
N HIS A 215 11.42 -16.54 -26.85
CA HIS A 215 12.32 -17.04 -27.91
C HIS A 215 13.57 -17.67 -27.27
N PRO A 216 13.53 -18.97 -26.90
CA PRO A 216 14.66 -19.60 -26.21
C PRO A 216 15.94 -19.67 -27.05
N ASP A 217 15.84 -19.74 -28.38
CA ASP A 217 17.00 -19.86 -29.27
C ASP A 217 17.74 -18.53 -29.48
N THR A 218 17.01 -17.43 -29.64
CA THR A 218 17.60 -16.10 -29.87
C THR A 218 17.78 -15.32 -28.56
N VAL A 219 16.97 -15.63 -27.55
CA VAL A 219 16.85 -14.96 -26.24
C VAL A 219 16.32 -13.53 -26.31
N LEU A 220 16.62 -12.81 -27.40
CA LEU A 220 16.17 -11.45 -27.69
C LEU A 220 14.89 -11.49 -28.54
N ASN A 221 13.95 -10.60 -28.23
CA ASN A 221 12.63 -10.58 -28.89
C ASN A 221 12.67 -10.01 -30.30
N ASP A 222 13.38 -8.89 -30.48
CA ASP A 222 13.35 -8.12 -31.73
C ASP A 222 14.53 -7.13 -31.84
N GLY A 223 14.48 -6.28 -32.87
CA GLY A 223 15.46 -5.21 -33.08
C GLY A 223 15.53 -4.14 -31.97
N CYS A 224 14.51 -4.07 -31.11
CA CYS A 224 14.38 -3.12 -30.00
C CYS A 224 14.86 -3.68 -28.65
N SER A 225 15.20 -4.96 -28.63
CA SER A 225 15.90 -5.59 -27.52
C SER A 225 17.35 -5.07 -27.46
N ALA A 226 18.02 -5.16 -26.30
CA ALA A 226 19.40 -4.70 -26.16
C ALA A 226 20.28 -5.67 -25.38
N THR A 227 21.59 -5.61 -25.63
CA THR A 227 22.60 -6.36 -24.88
C THR A 227 23.56 -5.40 -24.18
N VAL A 228 23.68 -5.51 -22.86
CA VAL A 228 24.64 -4.74 -22.05
C VAL A 228 25.73 -5.70 -21.59
N ASP A 229 26.97 -5.42 -21.96
CA ASP A 229 28.16 -6.26 -21.71
C ASP A 229 29.23 -5.55 -20.88
N SER A 230 29.03 -4.25 -20.63
CA SER A 230 30.01 -3.37 -20.02
C SER A 230 29.33 -2.14 -19.43
N PHE A 231 29.98 -1.55 -18.41
CA PHE A 231 29.74 -0.15 -18.08
C PHE A 231 30.26 0.73 -19.22
N PRO A 232 29.51 1.76 -19.61
CA PRO A 232 29.93 2.64 -20.70
C PRO A 232 31.21 3.38 -20.31
N SER A 233 32.06 3.64 -21.30
CA SER A 233 33.14 4.61 -21.11
C SER A 233 32.54 5.98 -20.83
N HIS A 234 33.06 6.69 -19.84
CA HIS A 234 32.75 8.11 -19.64
C HIS A 234 33.86 8.91 -20.32
N SER A 235 33.71 9.11 -21.62
CA SER A 235 34.52 10.06 -22.40
C SER A 235 33.78 11.40 -22.45
N ALA A 236 34.51 12.51 -22.32
CA ALA A 236 34.00 13.89 -22.32
C ALA A 236 33.57 14.46 -20.95
N LEU A 237 34.25 14.11 -19.85
CA LEU A 237 34.07 14.79 -18.56
C LEU A 237 35.40 15.42 -18.06
N SER A 238 35.34 16.62 -17.47
CA SER A 238 36.45 17.34 -16.84
C SER A 238 36.13 17.74 -15.42
N TYR A 239 37.11 17.71 -14.51
CA TYR A 239 36.88 18.11 -13.12
C TYR A 239 36.62 19.62 -13.02
N ASP A 240 35.57 20.05 -12.33
CA ASP A 240 35.46 21.45 -11.90
C ASP A 240 36.35 21.70 -10.66
N THR A 241 36.33 22.92 -10.14
CA THR A 241 37.07 23.32 -8.93
C THR A 241 36.63 22.58 -7.65
N ASN A 242 35.51 21.86 -7.68
CA ASN A 242 34.97 21.07 -6.59
C ASN A 242 35.22 19.56 -6.76
N GLY A 243 35.92 19.14 -7.83
CA GLY A 243 36.21 17.73 -8.12
C GLY A 243 35.07 17.00 -8.83
N VAL A 244 34.16 17.72 -9.49
CA VAL A 244 32.98 17.18 -10.20
C VAL A 244 33.27 17.04 -11.69
N LEU A 245 32.95 15.90 -12.29
CA LEU A 245 33.14 15.64 -13.71
C LEU A 245 32.03 16.29 -14.56
N ILE A 246 32.38 17.29 -15.39
CA ILE A 246 31.50 18.11 -16.25
C ILE A 246 31.79 17.93 -17.76
N PRO A 247 30.82 18.07 -18.68
CA PRO A 247 31.03 17.89 -20.13
C PRO A 247 32.18 18.73 -20.74
N SER A 248 33.03 18.12 -21.59
CA SER A 248 34.22 18.76 -22.19
C SER A 248 34.08 19.11 -23.69
N LYS A 249 34.57 20.30 -24.10
CA LYS A 249 34.53 20.82 -25.49
C LYS A 249 35.39 20.04 -26.50
N SER A 250 36.37 19.28 -26.04
CA SER A 250 37.40 18.66 -26.89
C SER A 250 36.97 17.35 -27.56
N VAL A 251 35.72 16.91 -27.37
CA VAL A 251 35.23 15.62 -27.89
C VAL A 251 34.15 15.85 -28.98
N PRO A 252 34.33 15.32 -30.20
CA PRO A 252 33.33 15.41 -31.27
C PRO A 252 31.98 14.80 -30.84
N GLY A 253 30.90 15.59 -30.88
CA GLY A 253 29.53 15.16 -30.53
C GLY A 253 29.02 15.66 -29.16
N ALA A 254 29.91 16.04 -28.24
CA ALA A 254 29.56 16.65 -26.95
C ALA A 254 29.32 18.18 -27.05
N THR A 255 29.61 18.77 -28.20
CA THR A 255 29.57 20.22 -28.44
C THR A 255 28.21 20.84 -28.18
N ARG A 256 27.09 20.18 -28.51
CA ARG A 256 25.75 20.77 -28.31
C ARG A 256 25.36 20.97 -26.83
N PHE A 257 25.76 20.05 -25.95
CA PHE A 257 25.49 20.16 -24.51
C PHE A 257 26.45 21.14 -23.85
N TYR A 258 27.72 21.14 -24.27
CA TYR A 258 28.71 22.14 -23.86
C TYR A 258 28.31 23.56 -24.30
N ASP A 259 27.84 23.72 -25.54
CA ASP A 259 27.39 25.01 -26.08
C ASP A 259 26.11 25.47 -25.37
N TYR A 260 25.19 24.55 -25.02
CA TYR A 260 24.04 24.86 -24.16
C TYR A 260 24.49 25.35 -22.76
N ALA A 261 25.46 24.68 -22.14
CA ALA A 261 25.98 25.07 -20.82
C ALA A 261 26.68 26.45 -20.85
N ILE A 262 27.52 26.72 -21.85
CA ILE A 262 28.17 28.04 -21.99
C ILE A 262 27.16 29.15 -22.29
N THR A 263 26.21 28.90 -23.20
CA THR A 263 25.20 29.90 -23.61
C THR A 263 24.27 30.27 -22.45
N ASN A 264 24.08 29.37 -21.49
CA ASN A 264 23.28 29.59 -20.28
C ASN A 264 24.13 29.93 -19.03
N GLY A 265 25.42 30.28 -19.19
CA GLY A 265 26.26 30.81 -18.11
C GLY A 265 26.72 29.78 -17.06
N VAL A 266 26.81 28.50 -17.43
CA VAL A 266 26.92 27.37 -16.49
C VAL A 266 28.37 27.01 -16.09
N THR A 267 29.43 27.51 -16.74
CA THR A 267 30.84 27.13 -16.39
C THR A 267 31.87 28.27 -16.44
N GLY A 268 32.77 28.31 -15.44
CA GLY A 268 34.07 29.02 -15.45
C GLY A 268 35.26 28.12 -15.85
N THR A 269 36.48 28.68 -15.85
CA THR A 269 37.76 28.21 -16.41
C THR A 269 38.01 26.69 -16.53
N PHE A 270 38.55 26.28 -17.68
CA PHE A 270 38.91 24.91 -18.10
C PHE A 270 39.80 24.12 -17.12
N VAL A 271 39.52 22.82 -16.97
CA VAL A 271 40.38 21.82 -16.31
C VAL A 271 40.53 20.60 -17.25
N PRO A 272 41.70 19.95 -17.36
CA PRO A 272 41.89 18.76 -18.18
C PRO A 272 41.01 17.58 -17.73
N GLY A 273 40.34 16.91 -18.67
CA GLY A 273 39.47 15.77 -18.38
C GLY A 273 40.20 14.45 -18.09
N THR A 274 39.62 13.62 -17.23
CA THR A 274 39.99 12.21 -17.05
C THR A 274 39.08 11.35 -17.91
N ASN A 275 39.68 10.53 -18.78
CA ASN A 275 38.93 9.52 -19.53
C ASN A 275 38.73 8.29 -18.65
N VAL A 276 37.48 7.92 -18.39
CA VAL A 276 37.17 6.67 -17.69
C VAL A 276 36.77 5.62 -18.73
N PRO A 277 37.63 4.62 -19.02
CA PRO A 277 37.36 3.62 -20.04
C PRO A 277 36.15 2.76 -19.66
N SER A 278 35.49 2.18 -20.67
CA SER A 278 34.50 1.13 -20.42
C SER A 278 35.16 -0.05 -19.71
N ARG A 279 34.42 -0.76 -18.87
CA ARG A 279 34.87 -2.03 -18.31
C ARG A 279 33.77 -3.09 -18.45
N PRO A 280 34.12 -4.37 -18.61
CA PRO A 280 33.14 -5.45 -18.57
C PRO A 280 32.32 -5.43 -17.28
N LEU A 281 31.08 -5.92 -17.37
CA LEU A 281 30.30 -6.26 -16.19
C LEU A 281 30.96 -7.42 -15.43
N LYS A 282 30.70 -7.51 -14.13
CA LYS A 282 31.05 -8.66 -13.30
C LYS A 282 29.87 -9.02 -12.37
N PRO A 283 29.78 -10.27 -11.89
CA PRO A 283 28.84 -10.63 -10.84
C PRO A 283 28.95 -9.68 -9.63
N GLY A 284 27.82 -9.26 -9.09
CA GLY A 284 27.72 -8.31 -7.98
C GLY A 284 27.79 -6.83 -8.37
N ASP A 285 28.01 -6.49 -9.65
CA ASP A 285 27.84 -5.11 -10.10
C ASP A 285 26.39 -4.67 -9.90
N SER A 286 26.18 -3.49 -9.30
CA SER A 286 24.84 -2.89 -9.14
C SER A 286 24.46 -2.15 -10.41
N VAL A 287 23.20 -2.32 -10.84
CA VAL A 287 22.65 -1.81 -12.09
C VAL A 287 21.29 -1.07 -11.90
N GLU A 288 21.18 0.16 -11.37
CA GLU A 288 20.10 1.14 -11.66
C GLU A 288 19.62 1.03 -13.09
N PHE A 289 18.31 1.01 -13.15
CA PHE A 289 17.58 0.71 -14.33
C PHE A 289 16.40 1.64 -14.38
N THR A 290 16.40 2.48 -15.40
CA THR A 290 15.27 3.37 -15.70
C THR A 290 14.90 3.18 -17.15
N GLN A 291 13.63 2.88 -17.40
CA GLN A 291 13.11 2.96 -18.76
C GLN A 291 12.42 4.28 -19.00
N ALA A 292 12.07 4.49 -20.25
CA ALA A 292 11.15 5.53 -20.63
C ALA A 292 10.13 4.93 -21.59
N PHE A 293 8.91 5.44 -21.48
CA PHE A 293 7.83 5.14 -22.40
C PHE A 293 7.83 6.25 -23.45
N PHE A 294 8.02 5.90 -24.72
CA PHE A 294 8.05 6.86 -25.81
C PHE A 294 7.31 6.30 -27.02
N SER A 295 6.02 6.61 -27.15
CA SER A 295 5.19 6.19 -28.28
C SER A 295 4.99 7.32 -29.31
N THR A 296 4.03 7.16 -30.21
CA THR A 296 3.51 8.21 -31.09
C THR A 296 2.02 8.43 -30.84
N PRO A 297 1.48 9.62 -31.16
CA PRO A 297 0.05 9.86 -31.09
C PRO A 297 -0.78 8.81 -31.85
N GLU A 298 -0.32 8.38 -33.03
CA GLU A 298 -1.02 7.41 -33.87
C GLU A 298 -1.08 6.03 -33.20
N ALA A 299 0.02 5.59 -32.58
CA ALA A 299 0.08 4.31 -31.87
C ALA A 299 -0.80 4.31 -30.62
N MET A 300 -0.81 5.41 -29.85
CA MET A 300 -1.72 5.56 -28.70
C MET A 300 -3.18 5.59 -29.12
N GLN A 301 -3.52 6.34 -30.18
CA GLN A 301 -4.88 6.42 -30.71
C GLN A 301 -5.38 5.06 -31.22
N ALA A 302 -4.49 4.24 -31.81
CA ALA A 302 -4.84 2.90 -32.28
C ALA A 302 -5.28 1.95 -31.16
N VAL A 303 -4.85 2.19 -29.92
CA VAL A 303 -5.30 1.46 -28.72
C VAL A 303 -6.37 2.22 -27.91
N GLY A 304 -6.93 3.28 -28.49
CA GLY A 304 -8.02 4.06 -27.89
C GLY A 304 -7.58 5.01 -26.76
N ASP A 305 -6.30 5.38 -26.71
CA ASP A 305 -5.75 6.29 -25.70
C ASP A 305 -5.32 7.63 -26.34
N ASN A 306 -5.93 8.72 -25.88
CA ASN A 306 -5.65 10.08 -26.37
C ASN A 306 -4.80 10.90 -25.39
N GLY A 307 -4.26 10.27 -24.33
CA GLY A 307 -3.42 10.94 -23.35
C GLY A 307 -2.01 11.20 -23.87
N ALA A 308 -1.12 11.63 -22.97
CA ALA A 308 0.28 11.80 -23.34
C ALA A 308 0.91 10.45 -23.76
N PHE A 309 1.99 10.56 -24.52
CA PHE A 309 2.65 9.43 -25.18
C PHE A 309 4.13 9.33 -24.82
N HIS A 310 4.61 10.19 -23.91
CA HIS A 310 5.97 10.22 -23.39
C HIS A 310 5.93 10.22 -21.86
N TYR A 311 6.55 9.23 -21.21
CA TYR A 311 6.60 9.13 -19.75
C TYR A 311 7.97 8.66 -19.24
N TYR A 312 8.30 9.13 -18.06
CA TYR A 312 9.35 8.57 -17.23
C TYR A 312 8.80 7.44 -16.37
N THR A 313 9.67 6.81 -15.59
CA THR A 313 9.39 5.53 -14.93
C THR A 313 10.18 5.47 -13.63
N THR A 314 9.81 4.57 -12.73
CA THR A 314 10.53 4.39 -11.46
C THR A 314 11.93 3.83 -11.70
N GLU A 315 12.94 4.35 -10.99
CA GLU A 315 14.29 3.81 -11.00
C GLU A 315 14.39 2.59 -10.07
N VAL A 316 14.83 1.46 -10.63
CA VAL A 316 15.04 0.20 -9.91
C VAL A 316 16.51 -0.16 -9.91
N THR A 317 17.01 -0.95 -8.95
CA THR A 317 18.40 -1.43 -8.97
C THR A 317 18.45 -2.93 -9.24
N TYR A 318 19.22 -3.34 -10.24
CA TYR A 318 19.47 -4.74 -10.63
C TYR A 318 20.91 -5.14 -10.27
N VAL A 319 21.12 -6.15 -9.45
CA VAL A 319 22.48 -6.63 -9.13
C VAL A 319 22.81 -7.82 -10.04
N VAL A 320 23.92 -7.75 -10.79
CA VAL A 320 24.35 -8.81 -11.72
C VAL A 320 24.55 -10.13 -10.98
N GLY A 321 23.87 -11.18 -11.43
CA GLY A 321 23.82 -12.49 -10.79
C GLY A 321 22.87 -12.60 -9.59
N VAL A 322 22.09 -11.57 -9.29
CA VAL A 322 21.16 -11.57 -8.14
C VAL A 322 19.76 -11.15 -8.54
N GLY A 323 19.61 -10.17 -9.43
CA GLY A 323 18.32 -9.62 -9.82
C GLY A 323 17.99 -8.30 -9.14
N LEU A 324 16.70 -7.94 -9.11
CA LEU A 324 16.26 -6.69 -8.51
C LEU A 324 16.49 -6.64 -7.00
N ARG A 325 16.90 -5.45 -6.54
CA ARG A 325 17.08 -5.13 -5.12
C ARG A 325 16.52 -3.73 -4.81
N PRO A 326 15.77 -3.59 -3.70
CA PRO A 326 15.52 -2.28 -3.11
C PRO A 326 16.85 -1.60 -2.79
N TRP A 327 16.88 -0.28 -2.83
CA TRP A 327 18.12 0.46 -2.79
C TRP A 327 18.03 1.71 -1.92
N TYR A 328 19.21 2.21 -1.54
CA TYR A 328 19.40 3.50 -0.90
C TYR A 328 20.61 4.21 -1.52
N GLY A 329 20.66 5.52 -1.37
CA GLY A 329 21.71 6.37 -1.88
C GLY A 329 22.91 6.43 -0.93
N VAL A 330 24.10 6.12 -1.44
CA VAL A 330 25.38 6.23 -0.71
C VAL A 330 26.26 7.35 -1.26
N GLN A 331 27.30 7.72 -0.51
CA GLN A 331 28.25 8.75 -0.91
C GLN A 331 28.93 8.36 -2.23
N PRO A 332 29.35 9.33 -3.07
CA PRO A 332 29.33 10.77 -2.81
C PRO A 332 28.03 11.53 -3.20
N ARG A 333 27.08 10.90 -3.91
CA ARG A 333 25.93 11.59 -4.52
C ARG A 333 24.66 10.74 -4.58
N LEU A 334 24.28 10.09 -3.47
CA LEU A 334 23.15 9.17 -3.44
C LEU A 334 23.25 8.04 -4.49
N ASN A 335 24.47 7.53 -4.73
CA ASN A 335 24.68 6.39 -5.64
C ASN A 335 23.88 5.18 -5.16
N ASN A 336 23.28 4.41 -6.07
CA ASN A 336 22.50 3.25 -5.65
C ASN A 336 23.40 2.17 -5.06
N ALA A 337 23.12 1.83 -3.81
CA ALA A 337 23.57 0.59 -3.21
C ALA A 337 22.35 -0.27 -2.86
N PRO A 338 22.42 -1.60 -3.04
CA PRO A 338 21.36 -2.48 -2.59
C PRO A 338 21.21 -2.36 -1.07
N LEU A 339 19.96 -2.32 -0.62
CA LEU A 339 19.64 -2.32 0.80
C LEU A 339 19.98 -3.68 1.43
N PRO A 340 20.57 -3.70 2.64
CA PRO A 340 20.77 -4.94 3.40
C PRO A 340 19.45 -5.63 3.76
N ASP A 341 19.46 -6.97 3.84
CA ASP A 341 18.27 -7.77 4.09
C ASP A 341 17.56 -7.41 5.41
N GLU A 342 18.28 -6.92 6.41
CA GLU A 342 17.75 -6.45 7.69
C GLU A 342 16.82 -5.25 7.59
N THR A 343 16.97 -4.40 6.58
CA THR A 343 16.13 -3.22 6.38
C THR A 343 14.87 -3.53 5.55
N LEU A 344 14.83 -4.69 4.89
CA LEU A 344 13.76 -5.09 4.00
C LEU A 344 12.52 -5.55 4.80
N GLN A 345 11.62 -4.62 5.12
CA GLN A 345 10.40 -4.92 5.88
C GLN A 345 9.41 -5.78 5.10
N GLY A 346 9.29 -5.57 3.78
CA GLY A 346 8.49 -6.37 2.86
C GLY A 346 9.28 -7.46 2.13
N GLY A 347 10.49 -7.79 2.57
CA GLY A 347 11.41 -8.64 1.81
C GLY A 347 11.93 -7.95 0.55
N THR A 348 12.26 -8.73 -0.49
CA THR A 348 12.85 -8.22 -1.74
C THR A 348 11.94 -7.28 -2.54
N GLY A 349 10.63 -7.27 -2.24
CA GLY A 349 9.67 -6.33 -2.82
C GLY A 349 9.55 -4.99 -2.08
N SER A 350 10.30 -4.76 -0.99
CA SER A 350 10.23 -3.50 -0.22
C SER A 350 10.45 -2.26 -1.11
N VAL A 351 9.75 -1.16 -0.82
CA VAL A 351 9.98 0.12 -1.50
C VAL A 351 11.33 0.69 -1.04
N SER A 352 12.17 1.10 -2.00
CA SER A 352 13.44 1.80 -1.76
C SER A 352 13.26 3.10 -0.96
N TYR A 353 14.35 3.67 -0.46
CA TYR A 353 14.29 4.97 0.20
C TYR A 353 13.82 6.06 -0.79
N ASP A 354 12.98 6.96 -0.29
CA ASP A 354 12.44 8.08 -1.07
C ASP A 354 13.34 9.31 -0.98
N TYR A 355 14.02 9.62 -2.07
CA TYR A 355 14.88 10.80 -2.21
C TYR A 355 14.21 11.98 -2.91
N SER A 356 12.95 11.82 -3.32
CA SER A 356 12.20 12.80 -4.09
C SER A 356 11.30 13.70 -3.23
N ASP A 357 11.33 13.53 -1.92
CA ASP A 357 10.39 14.17 -1.00
C ASP A 357 8.91 13.86 -1.28
N GLY A 358 8.64 12.66 -1.82
CA GLY A 358 7.32 12.15 -2.18
C GLY A 358 6.63 11.34 -1.09
N SER A 359 7.01 11.53 0.18
CA SER A 359 6.65 10.63 1.29
C SER A 359 5.15 10.49 1.56
N THR A 360 4.32 11.41 1.07
CA THR A 360 2.85 11.30 1.05
C THR A 360 2.34 10.14 0.19
N PHE A 361 3.09 9.73 -0.84
CA PHE A 361 2.74 8.65 -1.77
C PHE A 361 3.41 7.32 -1.43
N ILE A 362 4.24 7.24 -0.39
CA ILE A 362 5.09 6.05 -0.14
C ILE A 362 4.27 4.78 0.13
N PHE A 363 3.06 4.91 0.70
CA PHE A 363 2.13 3.80 0.94
C PHE A 363 1.30 3.39 -0.29
N GLN A 364 1.44 4.11 -1.40
CA GLN A 364 0.72 3.84 -2.64
C GLN A 364 1.59 3.11 -3.67
N GLN A 365 2.81 2.71 -3.30
CA GLN A 365 3.75 2.09 -4.22
C GLN A 365 3.58 0.57 -4.27
N GLN A 366 3.82 0.03 -5.46
CA GLN A 366 3.87 -1.39 -5.74
C GLN A 366 5.15 -2.06 -5.21
N GLN A 367 5.19 -3.40 -5.25
CA GLN A 367 6.40 -4.17 -4.95
C GLN A 367 7.54 -3.78 -5.91
N ASN A 368 8.76 -3.60 -5.38
CA ASN A 368 9.94 -3.25 -6.19
C ASN A 368 10.25 -4.30 -7.27
N ASN A 369 9.86 -5.55 -7.03
CA ASN A 369 10.00 -6.69 -7.93
C ASN A 369 8.66 -7.12 -8.58
N ILE A 370 7.67 -6.21 -8.68
CA ILE A 370 6.36 -6.53 -9.26
C ILE A 370 6.51 -7.11 -10.67
N GLY A 371 5.74 -8.15 -10.99
CA GLY A 371 5.71 -8.80 -12.29
C GLY A 371 5.24 -7.89 -13.41
N MET A 372 5.60 -8.24 -14.65
CA MET A 372 5.28 -7.49 -15.86
C MET A 372 3.78 -7.37 -16.07
N GLN A 373 3.05 -8.46 -15.85
CA GLN A 373 1.60 -8.51 -15.97
C GLN A 373 0.93 -7.98 -14.69
N ASP A 374 1.54 -8.22 -13.54
CA ASP A 374 0.99 -7.83 -12.24
C ASP A 374 1.02 -6.32 -12.00
N MET A 375 1.92 -5.58 -12.67
CA MET A 375 1.85 -4.12 -12.70
C MET A 375 0.53 -3.61 -13.29
N GLN A 376 0.01 -4.24 -14.35
CA GLN A 376 -1.28 -3.86 -14.91
C GLN A 376 -2.42 -4.15 -13.92
N ARG A 377 -2.39 -5.32 -13.25
CA ARG A 377 -3.36 -5.68 -12.20
C ARG A 377 -3.34 -4.69 -11.04
N PHE A 378 -2.14 -4.26 -10.63
CA PHE A 378 -1.96 -3.25 -9.59
C PHE A 378 -2.64 -1.93 -9.97
N VAL A 379 -2.40 -1.39 -11.16
CA VAL A 379 -2.98 -0.10 -11.57
C VAL A 379 -4.49 -0.17 -11.79
N GLU A 380 -5.02 -1.31 -12.28
CA GLU A 380 -6.45 -1.54 -12.46
C GLU A 380 -7.19 -1.66 -11.13
N GLY A 381 -6.64 -2.38 -10.16
CA GLY A 381 -7.19 -2.42 -8.81
C GLY A 381 -7.08 -1.07 -8.09
N ARG A 382 -5.95 -0.37 -8.25
CA ARG A 382 -5.78 1.01 -7.74
C ARG A 382 -6.87 1.93 -8.28
N ARG A 383 -7.18 1.84 -9.58
CA ARG A 383 -8.25 2.65 -10.21
C ARG A 383 -9.56 2.53 -9.45
N LEU A 384 -9.97 1.31 -9.06
CA LEU A 384 -11.21 1.06 -8.31
C LEU A 384 -11.16 1.62 -6.88
N VAL A 385 -10.05 1.41 -6.16
CA VAL A 385 -9.84 1.94 -4.79
C VAL A 385 -9.93 3.47 -4.75
N HIS A 386 -9.55 4.10 -5.85
CA HIS A 386 -9.50 5.54 -6.05
C HIS A 386 -10.77 6.12 -6.72
N SER A 387 -11.73 5.28 -7.14
CA SER A 387 -12.98 5.73 -7.73
C SER A 387 -14.02 6.08 -6.68
N ASN A 388 -14.71 7.21 -6.87
CA ASN A 388 -15.95 7.52 -6.20
C ASN A 388 -17.06 6.62 -6.77
N MET A 389 -17.73 5.81 -5.94
CA MET A 389 -18.75 4.84 -6.37
C MET A 389 -20.11 5.49 -6.68
N THR A 390 -20.28 6.79 -6.41
CA THR A 390 -21.43 7.58 -6.85
C THR A 390 -21.14 8.29 -8.16
N THR A 391 -20.03 9.03 -8.22
CA THR A 391 -19.72 9.86 -9.39
C THR A 391 -18.74 9.22 -10.36
N GLY A 392 -18.14 8.08 -10.09
CA GLY A 392 -17.09 7.47 -10.92
C GLY A 392 -15.80 8.29 -11.03
N ASP A 393 -15.74 9.51 -10.46
CA ASP A 393 -14.56 10.37 -10.52
C ASP A 393 -13.45 9.80 -9.64
N HIS A 394 -12.21 10.11 -10.00
CA HIS A 394 -11.04 9.72 -9.21
C HIS A 394 -10.65 10.82 -8.23
N ASN A 395 -10.01 10.45 -7.12
CA ASN A 395 -9.46 11.42 -6.17
C ASN A 395 -8.32 12.25 -6.79
N GLU A 396 -7.61 11.74 -7.80
CA GLU A 396 -6.65 12.54 -8.56
C GLU A 396 -7.27 13.19 -9.81
N PRO A 397 -6.98 14.48 -10.07
CA PRO A 397 -7.60 15.23 -11.15
C PRO A 397 -7.10 14.80 -12.54
N GLY A 398 -8.01 14.82 -13.51
CA GLY A 398 -7.69 14.59 -14.92
C GLY A 398 -7.59 13.13 -15.34
N ASN A 399 -7.96 12.20 -14.47
CA ASN A 399 -8.24 10.82 -14.85
C ASN A 399 -9.64 10.68 -15.46
N ASP A 400 -9.79 9.75 -16.39
CA ASP A 400 -11.07 9.43 -17.01
C ASP A 400 -11.99 8.74 -16.00
N ARG A 401 -13.22 9.23 -15.93
CA ARG A 401 -14.26 8.71 -15.04
C ARG A 401 -14.46 7.19 -15.22
N ASN A 402 -14.53 6.47 -14.11
CA ASN A 402 -14.96 5.07 -14.10
C ASN A 402 -16.49 5.00 -14.11
N THR A 403 -17.08 4.96 -15.30
CA THR A 403 -18.55 4.93 -15.45
C THR A 403 -19.18 3.61 -15.02
N ALA A 404 -18.41 2.52 -14.96
CA ALA A 404 -18.91 1.19 -14.58
C ALA A 404 -19.36 1.12 -13.11
N VAL A 405 -18.73 1.91 -12.24
CA VAL A 405 -19.07 1.93 -10.81
C VAL A 405 -20.20 2.88 -10.43
N VAL A 406 -20.66 3.71 -11.38
CA VAL A 406 -21.69 4.72 -11.11
C VAL A 406 -23.01 4.06 -10.73
N GLY A 407 -23.57 4.49 -9.61
CA GLY A 407 -24.84 3.99 -9.09
C GLY A 407 -24.76 2.62 -8.43
N LEU A 408 -23.56 2.15 -8.06
CA LEU A 408 -23.38 0.95 -7.25
C LEU A 408 -23.44 1.23 -5.74
N GLN A 409 -23.18 2.47 -5.32
CA GLN A 409 -23.31 2.90 -3.92
C GLN A 409 -24.78 3.02 -3.52
N GLY A 410 -25.08 2.54 -2.32
CA GLY A 410 -26.41 2.62 -1.70
C GLY A 410 -26.77 4.01 -1.18
N PRO A 411 -28.02 4.20 -0.73
CA PRO A 411 -28.54 5.49 -0.31
C PRO A 411 -27.97 6.01 1.01
N VAL A 412 -27.41 5.14 1.84
CA VAL A 412 -26.81 5.44 3.16
C VAL A 412 -25.39 4.88 3.16
N PHE A 413 -24.37 5.66 3.50
CA PHE A 413 -22.95 5.27 3.49
C PHE A 413 -22.12 6.16 4.43
N ASN A 414 -20.82 5.87 4.61
CA ASN A 414 -19.86 6.77 5.27
C ASN A 414 -19.01 7.52 4.24
N GLN A 415 -18.35 6.80 3.33
CA GLN A 415 -17.59 7.42 2.24
C GLN A 415 -17.92 6.82 0.89
N SER A 416 -17.60 7.54 -0.19
CA SER A 416 -17.84 7.10 -1.57
C SER A 416 -16.62 6.48 -2.25
N SER A 417 -15.44 6.46 -1.62
CA SER A 417 -14.25 5.77 -2.14
C SER A 417 -13.45 5.17 -0.99
N CYS A 418 -12.69 4.10 -1.25
CA CYS A 418 -11.83 3.50 -0.23
C CYS A 418 -10.77 4.51 0.27
N PHE A 419 -10.23 5.30 -0.65
CA PHE A 419 -9.22 6.33 -0.38
C PHE A 419 -9.70 7.43 0.60
N ALA A 420 -11.00 7.71 0.66
CA ALA A 420 -11.55 8.74 1.56
C ALA A 420 -11.48 8.35 3.04
N CYS A 421 -11.48 7.05 3.37
CA CYS A 421 -11.19 6.57 4.72
C CYS A 421 -9.68 6.29 4.91
N HIS A 422 -9.05 5.71 3.89
CA HIS A 422 -7.63 5.35 3.88
C HIS A 422 -6.78 6.44 3.23
N VAL A 423 -6.63 7.59 3.91
CA VAL A 423 -5.93 8.77 3.38
C VAL A 423 -4.53 8.39 2.89
N ASN A 424 -4.28 8.51 1.58
CA ASN A 424 -3.02 8.11 0.94
C ASN A 424 -2.58 6.67 1.26
N ASN A 425 -3.52 5.72 1.35
CA ASN A 425 -3.32 4.33 1.83
C ASN A 425 -2.92 4.21 3.31
N GLY A 426 -2.94 5.32 4.05
CA GLY A 426 -2.64 5.39 5.46
C GLY A 426 -3.89 5.24 6.33
N ARG A 427 -3.84 5.90 7.48
CA ARG A 427 -4.91 5.91 8.49
C ARG A 427 -5.96 6.96 8.14
N SER A 428 -7.16 6.79 8.68
CA SER A 428 -8.15 7.88 8.73
C SER A 428 -7.67 9.00 9.64
N PRO A 429 -8.12 10.26 9.44
CA PRO A 429 -7.88 11.34 10.39
C PRO A 429 -8.39 10.98 11.78
N ALA A 430 -7.60 11.31 12.79
CA ALA A 430 -7.94 11.04 14.18
C ALA A 430 -9.00 12.01 14.72
N PRO A 431 -9.72 11.63 15.78
CA PRO A 431 -10.52 12.56 16.57
C PRO A 431 -9.62 13.65 17.20
N ALA A 432 -9.72 14.88 16.71
CA ALA A 432 -8.83 15.98 17.06
C ALA A 432 -9.57 17.16 17.70
N THR A 433 -10.75 17.51 17.20
CA THR A 433 -11.48 18.72 17.61
C THR A 433 -12.94 18.44 17.97
N LEU A 434 -13.52 19.28 18.83
CA LEU A 434 -14.95 19.21 19.17
C LEU A 434 -15.79 19.36 17.91
N ASN A 435 -16.93 18.65 17.87
CA ASN A 435 -17.88 18.65 16.76
C ASN A 435 -17.31 18.11 15.43
N GLN A 436 -16.08 17.59 15.39
CA GLN A 436 -15.55 16.86 14.24
C GLN A 436 -16.47 15.68 13.92
N ARG A 437 -16.86 15.55 12.65
CA ARG A 437 -17.60 14.38 12.16
C ARG A 437 -16.64 13.22 11.93
N LEU A 438 -17.10 12.01 12.19
CA LEU A 438 -16.27 10.81 12.14
C LEU A 438 -16.64 9.88 10.97
N ASP A 439 -17.13 10.43 9.85
CA ASP A 439 -17.55 9.66 8.67
C ASP A 439 -16.38 9.11 7.83
N GLN A 440 -15.13 9.31 8.25
CA GLN A 440 -13.93 8.65 7.69
C GLN A 440 -13.42 7.51 8.59
N MET A 441 -14.08 7.29 9.73
CA MET A 441 -13.82 6.21 10.68
C MET A 441 -15.04 5.28 10.70
N ALA A 442 -14.85 4.01 10.99
CA ALA A 442 -15.96 3.08 11.17
C ALA A 442 -16.52 3.20 12.59
N ILE A 443 -17.84 3.26 12.73
CA ILE A 443 -18.54 3.23 14.02
C ILE A 443 -19.36 1.95 14.08
N ARG A 444 -18.81 0.90 14.68
CA ARG A 444 -19.59 -0.34 14.87
C ARG A 444 -20.67 -0.11 15.91
N ALA A 445 -21.86 -0.63 15.61
CA ALA A 445 -23.04 -0.52 16.43
C ALA A 445 -23.60 -1.90 16.74
N GLY A 446 -24.07 -2.09 17.96
CA GLY A 446 -24.71 -3.32 18.39
C GLY A 446 -25.68 -3.09 19.54
N ALA A 447 -26.55 -4.07 19.72
CA ALA A 447 -27.46 -4.19 20.87
C ALA A 447 -27.13 -5.47 21.66
N ILE A 448 -27.63 -5.57 22.88
CA ILE A 448 -27.58 -6.79 23.68
C ILE A 448 -29.00 -7.30 23.87
N ASP A 449 -29.23 -8.59 23.60
CA ASP A 449 -30.51 -9.22 23.89
C ASP A 449 -30.69 -9.58 25.38
N ALA A 450 -31.86 -10.15 25.70
CA ALA A 450 -32.17 -10.57 27.07
C ALA A 450 -31.25 -11.68 27.61
N GLN A 451 -30.53 -12.38 26.73
CA GLN A 451 -29.60 -13.46 27.05
C GLN A 451 -28.15 -12.97 27.12
N GLY A 452 -27.90 -11.68 26.90
CA GLY A 452 -26.55 -11.10 26.91
C GLY A 452 -25.79 -11.28 25.59
N GLN A 453 -26.43 -11.76 24.53
CA GLN A 453 -25.81 -11.91 23.21
C GLN A 453 -25.82 -10.59 22.44
N GLN A 454 -24.74 -10.31 21.72
CA GLN A 454 -24.68 -9.15 20.83
C GLN A 454 -25.58 -9.37 19.61
N LEU A 455 -26.41 -8.39 19.28
CA LEU A 455 -27.24 -8.31 18.08
C LEU A 455 -26.82 -7.10 17.23
N PRO A 456 -27.14 -7.03 15.91
CA PRO A 456 -26.96 -5.79 15.17
C PRO A 456 -27.86 -4.73 15.79
N ASP A 457 -27.44 -3.46 15.77
CA ASP A 457 -28.26 -2.38 16.29
C ASP A 457 -29.57 -2.28 15.48
N PRO A 458 -30.74 -2.11 16.13
CA PRO A 458 -32.02 -2.07 15.41
C PRO A 458 -32.19 -0.87 14.47
N ASN A 459 -31.39 0.20 14.64
CA ASN A 459 -31.43 1.39 13.79
C ASN A 459 -30.32 1.39 12.75
N TYR A 460 -29.13 0.88 13.09
CA TYR A 460 -27.93 0.98 12.26
C TYR A 460 -27.40 -0.35 11.72
N GLY A 461 -27.93 -1.48 12.17
CA GLY A 461 -27.31 -2.78 11.91
C GLY A 461 -25.94 -2.87 12.58
N VAL A 462 -24.96 -3.43 11.88
CA VAL A 462 -23.60 -3.63 12.42
C VAL A 462 -22.72 -2.37 12.43
N THR A 463 -23.12 -1.28 11.77
CA THR A 463 -22.30 -0.07 11.62
C THR A 463 -23.14 1.18 11.34
N VAL A 464 -22.76 2.33 11.91
CA VAL A 464 -23.43 3.60 11.63
C VAL A 464 -22.92 4.18 10.30
N GLN A 465 -23.84 4.40 9.38
CA GLN A 465 -23.62 5.10 8.11
C GLN A 465 -24.25 6.49 8.16
N MET A 466 -23.43 7.53 7.98
CA MET A 466 -23.79 8.91 8.33
C MET A 466 -24.28 9.77 7.16
N ASN A 467 -23.95 9.38 5.93
CA ASN A 467 -24.16 10.14 4.71
C ASN A 467 -25.27 9.54 3.85
N GLY A 468 -25.94 10.41 3.10
CA GLY A 468 -26.82 10.04 1.99
C GLY A 468 -26.95 11.18 0.99
N TYR A 469 -27.73 10.97 -0.06
CA TYR A 469 -28.04 12.00 -1.04
C TYR A 469 -29.52 12.37 -0.97
N ASP A 470 -29.82 13.67 -1.05
CA ASP A 470 -31.19 14.13 -1.23
C ASP A 470 -31.68 13.88 -2.67
N ALA A 471 -32.96 14.16 -2.93
CA ALA A 471 -33.57 13.97 -4.25
C ALA A 471 -32.93 14.82 -5.36
N LYS A 472 -32.09 15.81 -5.02
CA LYS A 472 -31.34 16.67 -5.95
C LYS A 472 -29.86 16.23 -6.09
N GLY A 473 -29.48 15.12 -5.48
CA GLY A 473 -28.10 14.61 -5.50
C GLY A 473 -27.12 15.38 -4.63
N LYS A 474 -27.61 16.21 -3.69
CA LYS A 474 -26.75 16.88 -2.71
C LYS A 474 -26.48 15.94 -1.55
N LEU A 475 -25.21 15.88 -1.12
CA LEU A 475 -24.83 15.15 0.09
C LEU A 475 -25.51 15.76 1.32
N VAL A 476 -26.17 14.92 2.12
CA VAL A 476 -26.90 15.30 3.32
C VAL A 476 -26.55 14.39 4.49
N ASP A 477 -26.69 14.95 5.70
CA ASP A 477 -26.73 14.17 6.93
C ASP A 477 -28.13 13.57 7.09
N LEU A 478 -28.20 12.26 7.25
CA LEU A 478 -29.46 11.52 7.42
C LEU A 478 -29.98 11.56 8.87
N GLY A 479 -29.39 12.40 9.73
CA GLY A 479 -29.67 12.41 11.17
C GLY A 479 -28.90 11.31 11.92
N HIS A 480 -27.92 10.70 11.27
CA HIS A 480 -27.12 9.58 11.81
C HIS A 480 -25.69 10.02 12.17
N SER A 481 -25.37 11.31 12.06
CA SER A 481 -24.02 11.80 12.36
C SER A 481 -23.53 11.38 13.74
N VAL A 482 -22.28 10.91 13.74
CA VAL A 482 -21.48 10.69 14.94
C VAL A 482 -20.37 11.74 14.97
N ARG A 483 -20.23 12.42 16.11
CA ARG A 483 -19.28 13.52 16.27
C ARG A 483 -18.49 13.40 17.57
N VAL A 484 -17.35 14.08 17.60
CA VAL A 484 -16.55 14.24 18.82
C VAL A 484 -17.27 15.22 19.76
N ALA A 485 -17.80 14.70 20.87
CA ALA A 485 -18.46 15.49 21.92
C ALA A 485 -17.46 16.08 22.92
N GLY A 486 -16.28 15.48 23.05
CA GLY A 486 -15.24 15.86 23.99
C GLY A 486 -14.21 14.78 24.17
N PHE A 487 -13.33 14.97 25.16
CA PHE A 487 -12.32 13.99 25.51
C PHE A 487 -12.33 13.76 27.02
N ASP A 488 -12.26 12.50 27.44
CA ASP A 488 -11.92 12.10 28.81
C ASP A 488 -10.40 12.07 28.89
N ALA A 489 -9.79 13.01 29.61
CA ALA A 489 -8.34 13.13 29.71
C ALA A 489 -7.85 12.89 31.14
N HIS A 490 -6.69 12.26 31.27
CA HIS A 490 -5.98 12.11 32.53
C HIS A 490 -4.47 12.07 32.27
N THR A 491 -3.69 12.44 33.29
CA THR A 491 -2.23 12.50 33.18
C THR A 491 -1.61 11.31 33.90
N VAL A 492 -0.70 10.62 33.21
CA VAL A 492 0.21 9.64 33.80
C VAL A 492 1.64 10.19 33.78
N TYR A 493 2.55 9.61 34.55
CA TYR A 493 3.93 10.09 34.68
C TYR A 493 4.92 8.98 34.31
N LEU A 494 5.96 9.35 33.57
CA LEU A 494 7.14 8.51 33.37
C LEU A 494 8.01 8.51 34.64
N GLY A 495 8.94 7.57 34.75
CA GLY A 495 9.81 7.38 35.91
C GLY A 495 10.74 8.57 36.19
N ASP A 496 10.99 9.42 35.19
CA ASP A 496 11.72 10.69 35.32
C ASP A 496 10.83 11.89 35.68
N GLY A 497 9.53 11.67 35.91
CA GLY A 497 8.55 12.70 36.24
C GLY A 497 7.94 13.41 35.03
N THR A 498 8.30 13.03 33.80
CA THR A 498 7.69 13.61 32.59
C THR A 498 6.19 13.29 32.54
N PRO A 499 5.29 14.29 32.47
CA PRO A 499 3.85 14.05 32.34
C PRO A 499 3.50 13.60 30.91
N VAL A 500 2.60 12.63 30.80
CA VAL A 500 1.99 12.18 29.55
C VAL A 500 0.47 12.28 29.70
N GLU A 501 -0.15 13.19 28.95
CA GLU A 501 -1.61 13.32 28.94
C GLU A 501 -2.21 12.27 28.00
N LEU A 502 -3.03 11.38 28.56
CA LEU A 502 -3.82 10.41 27.83
C LEU A 502 -5.24 10.94 27.67
N ARG A 503 -5.84 10.74 26.49
CA ARG A 503 -7.23 11.13 26.22
C ARG A 503 -8.00 10.05 25.48
N LYS A 504 -9.30 9.92 25.75
CA LYS A 504 -10.26 9.06 25.03
C LYS A 504 -11.37 9.93 24.46
N PRO A 505 -11.73 9.80 23.17
CA PRO A 505 -12.82 10.58 22.58
C PRO A 505 -14.17 10.14 23.16
N ARG A 506 -15.01 11.13 23.51
CA ARG A 506 -16.44 10.94 23.77
C ARG A 506 -17.23 11.23 22.50
N LEU A 507 -18.22 10.40 22.22
CA LEU A 507 -19.03 10.48 21.01
C LEU A 507 -20.40 11.07 21.30
N SER A 508 -20.91 11.88 20.37
CA SER A 508 -22.32 12.28 20.33
C SER A 508 -22.98 11.74 19.05
N PHE A 509 -24.22 11.30 19.20
CA PHE A 509 -25.06 10.78 18.12
C PHE A 509 -26.21 11.76 17.86
N SER A 510 -26.43 12.11 16.59
CA SER A 510 -27.61 12.88 16.20
C SER A 510 -28.89 12.04 16.22
N GLY A 511 -28.76 10.72 16.00
CA GLY A 511 -29.85 9.76 16.11
C GLY A 511 -29.82 8.99 17.43
N THR A 512 -30.41 7.80 17.45
CA THR A 512 -30.37 6.89 18.60
C THR A 512 -28.93 6.58 18.98
N THR A 513 -28.59 6.61 20.27
CA THR A 513 -27.27 6.14 20.72
C THR A 513 -27.31 4.60 20.80
N PRO A 514 -26.45 3.87 20.07
CA PRO A 514 -26.39 2.42 20.18
C PRO A 514 -26.02 1.96 21.59
N GLN A 515 -26.48 0.78 21.99
CA GLN A 515 -26.11 0.21 23.29
C GLN A 515 -24.62 -0.16 23.35
N ILE A 516 -24.06 -0.64 22.24
CA ILE A 516 -22.63 -0.94 22.08
C ILE A 516 -22.09 -0.12 20.91
N VAL A 517 -20.95 0.54 21.14
CA VAL A 517 -20.27 1.37 20.15
C VAL A 517 -18.78 1.07 20.13
N SER A 518 -18.22 0.84 18.94
CA SER A 518 -16.77 0.73 18.72
C SER A 518 -16.33 1.70 17.63
N LEU A 519 -15.54 2.71 18.01
CA LEU A 519 -14.89 3.64 17.10
C LEU A 519 -13.62 3.02 16.52
N ARG A 520 -13.47 3.02 15.20
CA ARG A 520 -12.35 2.37 14.51
C ARG A 520 -11.74 3.25 13.44
N ALA A 521 -10.48 3.61 13.63
CA ALA A 521 -9.64 4.23 12.62
C ALA A 521 -9.43 3.27 11.45
N ALA A 522 -9.39 3.81 10.23
CA ALA A 522 -8.93 3.05 9.09
C ALA A 522 -7.45 2.65 9.29
N GLN A 523 -7.10 1.42 8.92
CA GLN A 523 -5.74 0.88 9.04
C GLN A 523 -4.94 1.21 7.78
N PRO A 524 -3.61 1.40 7.84
CA PRO A 524 -2.79 1.45 6.63
C PRO A 524 -2.94 0.16 5.83
N ILE A 525 -3.04 0.26 4.50
CA ILE A 525 -3.28 -0.90 3.62
C ILE A 525 -1.99 -1.47 3.00
N ILE A 526 -0.82 -1.07 3.52
CA ILE A 526 0.48 -1.54 3.03
C ILE A 526 0.80 -2.97 3.49
N GLY A 527 1.40 -3.77 2.59
CA GLY A 527 1.91 -5.10 2.90
C GLY A 527 0.85 -6.16 3.21
N MET A 528 -0.43 -5.89 2.93
CA MET A 528 -1.49 -6.82 3.30
C MET A 528 -1.38 -8.18 2.59
N GLY A 529 -0.90 -8.22 1.33
CA GLY A 529 -0.61 -9.48 0.62
C GLY A 529 0.51 -10.31 1.27
N LEU A 530 1.53 -9.66 1.82
CA LEU A 530 2.59 -10.35 2.57
C LEU A 530 2.02 -10.97 3.86
N LEU A 531 1.08 -10.29 4.53
CA LEU A 531 0.40 -10.84 5.70
C LEU A 531 -0.56 -11.98 5.36
N GLU A 532 -1.25 -11.89 4.22
CA GLU A 532 -2.11 -12.98 3.70
C GLU A 532 -1.28 -14.22 3.34
N ALA A 533 -0.06 -14.02 2.84
CA ALA A 533 0.85 -15.07 2.42
C ALA A 533 1.58 -15.80 3.57
N ILE A 534 1.47 -15.34 4.83
CA ILE A 534 2.03 -16.06 5.99
C ILE A 534 1.27 -17.38 6.18
N PRO A 535 1.94 -18.55 6.25
CA PRO A 535 1.27 -19.81 6.53
C PRO A 535 0.46 -19.77 7.83
N GLU A 536 -0.77 -20.28 7.82
CA GLU A 536 -1.66 -20.29 9.01
C GLU A 536 -1.03 -21.04 10.18
N ALA A 537 -0.29 -22.12 9.89
CA ALA A 537 0.45 -22.88 10.88
C ALA A 537 1.48 -22.03 11.65
N ASP A 538 2.12 -21.05 10.99
CA ASP A 538 3.15 -20.20 11.62
C ASP A 538 2.54 -19.17 12.58
N ILE A 539 1.30 -18.74 12.32
CA ILE A 539 0.51 -17.89 13.23
C ILE A 539 0.02 -18.74 14.40
N LEU A 540 -0.57 -19.91 14.12
CA LEU A 540 -1.12 -20.80 15.14
C LEU A 540 -0.05 -21.36 16.08
N ALA A 541 1.17 -21.55 15.61
CA ALA A 541 2.31 -21.96 16.45
C ALA A 541 2.66 -20.94 17.54
N ARG A 542 2.13 -19.72 17.48
CA ARG A 542 2.33 -18.65 18.48
C ARG A 542 1.20 -18.55 19.49
N VAL A 543 0.07 -19.20 19.25
CA VAL A 543 -1.05 -19.25 20.21
C VAL A 543 -0.58 -19.97 21.47
N ARG A 544 -0.87 -19.40 22.64
CA ARG A 544 -0.57 -20.05 23.93
C ARG A 544 -1.85 -20.34 24.70
N THR A 545 -1.83 -21.42 25.47
CA THR A 545 -2.84 -21.71 26.49
C THR A 545 -2.37 -21.32 27.89
N THR A 546 -1.07 -21.08 28.05
CA THR A 546 -0.44 -20.65 29.29
C THR A 546 0.25 -19.31 29.03
N PRO A 547 0.02 -18.28 29.87
CA PRO A 547 0.70 -17.01 29.73
C PRO A 547 2.22 -17.17 29.78
N ASP A 548 2.94 -16.33 29.05
CA ASP A 548 4.39 -16.20 29.20
C ASP A 548 4.77 -15.53 30.54
N ASP A 549 6.06 -15.31 30.77
CA ASP A 549 6.56 -14.73 32.02
C ASP A 549 5.93 -13.37 32.34
N ASP A 550 5.54 -12.60 31.33
CA ASP A 550 4.90 -11.29 31.48
C ASP A 550 3.37 -11.33 31.44
N GLY A 551 2.79 -12.51 31.24
CA GLY A 551 1.34 -12.72 31.21
C GLY A 551 0.74 -12.72 29.81
N VAL A 552 1.55 -12.70 28.74
CA VAL A 552 1.08 -12.67 27.35
C VAL A 552 0.64 -14.06 26.92
N VAL A 553 -0.57 -14.16 26.38
CA VAL A 553 -1.18 -15.42 25.92
C VAL A 553 -1.21 -15.45 24.40
N GLY A 554 -1.84 -14.45 23.77
CA GLY A 554 -2.10 -14.44 22.33
C GLY A 554 -3.08 -15.54 21.88
N GLN A 555 -4.20 -15.15 21.29
CA GLN A 555 -5.25 -16.06 20.84
C GLN A 555 -5.59 -15.85 19.37
N ALA A 556 -5.91 -16.93 18.66
CA ALA A 556 -6.43 -16.85 17.31
C ALA A 556 -7.91 -16.44 17.31
N ASN A 557 -8.36 -15.78 16.24
CA ASN A 557 -9.78 -15.67 15.92
C ASN A 557 -10.11 -16.59 14.76
N TYR A 558 -11.30 -17.19 14.75
CA TYR A 558 -11.77 -18.04 13.67
C TYR A 558 -13.05 -17.47 13.10
N VAL A 559 -13.18 -17.52 11.77
CA VAL A 559 -14.29 -16.88 11.05
C VAL A 559 -14.82 -17.79 9.97
N PHE A 560 -16.10 -17.64 9.63
CA PHE A 560 -16.68 -18.32 8.49
C PHE A 560 -16.36 -17.59 7.20
N ASP A 561 -16.09 -18.37 6.17
CA ASP A 561 -16.04 -17.93 4.79
C ASP A 561 -17.48 -17.77 4.26
N PRO A 562 -17.96 -16.55 3.97
CA PRO A 562 -19.34 -16.34 3.52
C PRO A 562 -19.67 -17.05 2.21
N ASP A 563 -18.67 -17.37 1.38
CA ASP A 563 -18.90 -18.03 0.09
C ASP A 563 -18.98 -19.55 0.22
N THR A 564 -18.26 -20.14 1.18
CA THR A 564 -18.10 -21.60 1.29
C THR A 564 -18.60 -22.21 2.60
N ASP A 565 -19.02 -21.38 3.56
CA ASP A 565 -19.31 -21.73 4.95
C ASP A 565 -18.13 -22.44 5.66
N ALA A 566 -16.91 -22.44 5.08
CA ALA A 566 -15.72 -23.05 5.67
C ALA A 566 -15.19 -22.21 6.82
N VAL A 567 -14.60 -22.87 7.82
CA VAL A 567 -13.92 -22.20 8.94
C VAL A 567 -12.52 -21.80 8.49
N ARG A 568 -12.15 -20.54 8.75
CA ARG A 568 -10.88 -19.94 8.35
C ARG A 568 -10.20 -19.24 9.53
N LEU A 569 -8.88 -19.12 9.48
CA LEU A 569 -8.14 -18.27 10.43
C LEU A 569 -8.39 -16.78 10.12
N GLY A 570 -8.80 -16.04 11.14
CA GLY A 570 -8.95 -14.60 11.10
C GLY A 570 -7.60 -13.87 11.07
N ARG A 571 -7.47 -12.83 10.21
CA ARG A 571 -6.21 -12.11 9.98
C ARG A 571 -6.35 -10.59 9.90
N PHE A 572 -7.44 -10.10 9.33
CA PHE A 572 -7.62 -8.68 8.98
C PHE A 572 -8.66 -7.97 9.85
N GLY A 573 -8.61 -6.64 9.81
CA GLY A 573 -9.35 -5.76 10.71
C GLY A 573 -8.71 -5.64 12.09
N TRP A 574 -9.36 -4.90 13.00
CA TRP A 574 -8.87 -4.68 14.36
C TRP A 574 -9.03 -5.88 15.29
N LYS A 575 -9.95 -6.79 14.97
CA LYS A 575 -10.28 -7.98 15.77
C LYS A 575 -10.06 -9.29 15.02
N ALA A 576 -9.22 -9.28 13.97
CA ALA A 576 -8.96 -10.46 13.13
C ALA A 576 -10.25 -11.08 12.57
N GLY A 577 -11.29 -10.29 12.29
CA GLY A 577 -12.62 -10.79 11.90
C GLY A 577 -12.76 -11.18 10.43
N LYS A 578 -11.67 -11.11 9.64
CA LYS A 578 -11.66 -11.34 8.20
C LYS A 578 -10.46 -12.21 7.83
N PHE A 579 -10.67 -13.24 7.01
CA PHE A 579 -9.64 -14.27 6.74
C PHE A 579 -8.80 -13.99 5.49
N SER A 580 -9.32 -13.20 4.53
CA SER A 580 -8.66 -12.87 3.26
C SER A 580 -8.81 -11.39 2.91
N LEU A 581 -8.00 -10.90 1.98
CA LEU A 581 -8.11 -9.56 1.41
C LEU A 581 -9.44 -9.36 0.69
N ARG A 582 -9.94 -10.40 0.01
CA ARG A 582 -11.26 -10.40 -0.62
C ARG A 582 -12.37 -10.21 0.40
N HIS A 583 -12.33 -10.94 1.51
CA HIS A 583 -13.30 -10.77 2.59
C HIS A 583 -13.19 -9.40 3.25
N GLN A 584 -11.98 -8.90 3.50
CA GLN A 584 -11.76 -7.56 4.04
C GLN A 584 -12.32 -6.46 3.11
N ALA A 585 -12.06 -6.55 1.81
CA ALA A 585 -12.55 -5.60 0.82
C ALA A 585 -14.08 -5.63 0.70
N ALA A 586 -14.67 -6.82 0.59
CA ALA A 586 -16.12 -6.98 0.48
C ALA A 586 -16.86 -6.45 1.73
N SER A 587 -16.32 -6.72 2.92
CA SER A 587 -16.85 -6.22 4.19
C SER A 587 -16.83 -4.69 4.23
N ALA A 588 -15.68 -4.07 3.92
CA ALA A 588 -15.54 -2.61 3.94
C ALA A 588 -16.41 -1.91 2.87
N LEU A 589 -16.52 -2.48 1.67
CA LEU A 589 -17.38 -1.98 0.61
C LEU A 589 -18.85 -1.89 1.08
N LEU A 590 -19.35 -2.92 1.75
CA LEU A 590 -20.72 -2.91 2.28
C LEU A 590 -20.86 -1.97 3.49
N GLU A 591 -19.99 -2.12 4.48
CA GLU A 591 -20.13 -1.50 5.79
C GLU A 591 -19.85 0.00 5.76
N ASP A 592 -18.87 0.45 4.99
CA ASP A 592 -18.45 1.85 4.96
C ASP A 592 -18.95 2.58 3.71
N MET A 593 -19.15 1.88 2.59
CA MET A 593 -19.48 2.50 1.31
C MET A 593 -20.85 2.10 0.78
N SER A 594 -21.55 1.14 1.40
CA SER A 594 -22.85 0.63 0.96
C SER A 594 -22.84 0.11 -0.48
N VAL A 595 -21.73 -0.53 -0.87
CA VAL A 595 -21.53 -1.16 -2.16
C VAL A 595 -21.55 -2.67 -1.95
N THR A 596 -22.48 -3.37 -2.61
CA THR A 596 -22.60 -4.83 -2.52
C THR A 596 -21.61 -5.53 -3.45
N THR A 597 -21.37 -6.80 -3.17
CA THR A 597 -20.50 -7.70 -3.96
C THR A 597 -21.14 -9.09 -4.01
N SER A 598 -20.57 -10.04 -4.75
CA SER A 598 -21.01 -11.44 -4.70
C SER A 598 -20.96 -12.06 -3.28
N MET A 599 -19.97 -11.68 -2.46
CA MET A 599 -19.82 -12.19 -1.08
C MET A 599 -20.86 -11.60 -0.11
N PHE A 600 -21.27 -10.35 -0.36
CA PHE A 600 -22.33 -9.68 0.39
C PHE A 600 -23.33 -9.07 -0.61
N PRO A 601 -24.27 -9.89 -1.12
CA PRO A 601 -25.07 -9.53 -2.29
C PRO A 601 -26.14 -8.48 -2.01
N SER A 602 -26.49 -8.23 -0.75
CA SER A 602 -27.55 -7.32 -0.35
C SER A 602 -27.12 -6.39 0.78
N ARG A 603 -27.64 -5.16 0.80
CA ARG A 603 -27.44 -4.24 1.92
C ARG A 603 -28.06 -4.72 3.22
N ASP A 604 -29.06 -5.57 3.12
CA ASP A 604 -29.71 -6.20 4.27
C ASP A 604 -28.75 -7.10 5.06
N CYS A 605 -27.59 -7.45 4.50
CA CYS A 605 -26.50 -8.09 5.24
C CYS A 605 -26.03 -7.28 6.45
N LEU A 606 -26.23 -5.95 6.46
CA LEU A 606 -25.92 -5.09 7.61
C LEU A 606 -26.81 -5.38 8.83
N SER A 607 -28.00 -5.95 8.61
CA SER A 607 -28.92 -6.39 9.66
C SER A 607 -28.62 -7.79 10.16
N GLY A 608 -27.52 -8.41 9.71
CA GLY A 608 -27.00 -9.68 10.21
C GLY A 608 -27.09 -10.83 9.19
N PRO A 609 -26.47 -11.98 9.51
CA PRO A 609 -26.24 -13.04 8.52
C PRO A 609 -27.51 -13.77 8.05
N ALA A 610 -28.55 -13.86 8.89
CA ALA A 610 -29.82 -14.48 8.50
C ALA A 610 -30.48 -13.73 7.33
N THR A 611 -30.55 -12.41 7.43
CA THR A 611 -31.09 -11.54 6.37
C THR A 611 -30.19 -11.56 5.15
N CYS A 612 -28.86 -11.60 5.34
CA CYS A 612 -27.89 -11.67 4.26
C CYS A 612 -28.11 -12.86 3.33
N LYS A 613 -28.43 -14.05 3.88
CA LYS A 613 -28.64 -15.27 3.08
C LYS A 613 -29.96 -15.29 2.30
N THR A 614 -30.97 -14.53 2.71
CA THR A 614 -32.32 -14.60 2.13
C THR A 614 -32.72 -13.38 1.30
N ALA A 615 -32.04 -12.24 1.49
CA ALA A 615 -32.37 -11.00 0.80
C ALA A 615 -32.04 -11.07 -0.71
N PRO A 616 -32.82 -10.41 -1.57
CA PRO A 616 -32.50 -10.32 -2.98
C PRO A 616 -31.20 -9.56 -3.20
N ALA A 617 -30.43 -9.97 -4.22
CA ALA A 617 -29.18 -9.31 -4.57
C ALA A 617 -29.44 -7.91 -5.13
N ASP A 618 -28.72 -6.93 -4.57
CA ASP A 618 -28.65 -5.58 -5.10
C ASP A 618 -27.64 -5.49 -6.25
N LYS A 619 -27.76 -4.43 -7.06
CA LYS A 619 -26.69 -4.07 -7.99
C LYS A 619 -25.43 -3.69 -7.20
N GLY A 620 -24.33 -4.38 -7.49
CA GLY A 620 -23.04 -4.22 -6.82
C GLY A 620 -21.86 -4.36 -7.78
N LEU A 621 -20.66 -4.38 -7.22
CA LEU A 621 -19.43 -4.66 -7.97
C LEU A 621 -19.42 -6.10 -8.46
N THR A 622 -18.83 -6.32 -9.64
CA THR A 622 -18.65 -7.68 -10.17
C THR A 622 -17.58 -8.42 -9.38
N ASP A 623 -17.53 -9.75 -9.50
CA ASP A 623 -16.44 -10.55 -8.94
C ASP A 623 -15.07 -10.15 -9.48
N ALA A 624 -15.00 -9.74 -10.75
CA ALA A 624 -13.77 -9.27 -11.37
C ALA A 624 -13.29 -7.93 -10.75
N ASP A 625 -14.22 -7.02 -10.44
CA ASP A 625 -13.87 -5.77 -9.76
C ASP A 625 -13.39 -6.04 -8.33
N LEU A 626 -14.09 -6.89 -7.58
CA LEU A 626 -13.70 -7.26 -6.22
C LEU A 626 -12.33 -7.98 -6.21
N LEU A 627 -12.09 -8.87 -7.17
CA LEU A 627 -10.79 -9.50 -7.37
C LEU A 627 -9.70 -8.46 -7.68
N SER A 628 -10.00 -7.46 -8.52
CA SER A 628 -9.04 -6.40 -8.86
C SER A 628 -8.66 -5.57 -7.63
N ILE A 629 -9.63 -5.19 -6.79
CA ILE A 629 -9.36 -4.54 -5.49
C ILE A 629 -8.49 -5.44 -4.61
N SER A 630 -8.83 -6.72 -4.48
CA SER A 630 -8.08 -7.68 -3.65
C SER A 630 -6.62 -7.82 -4.11
N ARG A 631 -6.40 -7.87 -5.44
CA ARG A 631 -5.05 -7.95 -6.03
C ARG A 631 -4.25 -6.68 -5.86
N TYR A 632 -4.88 -5.51 -5.92
CA TYR A 632 -4.21 -4.26 -5.53
C TYR A 632 -3.73 -4.32 -4.08
N LEU A 633 -4.61 -4.69 -3.14
CA LEU A 633 -4.23 -4.85 -1.72
C LEU A 633 -3.09 -5.86 -1.52
N ALA A 634 -3.03 -6.91 -2.35
CA ALA A 634 -1.96 -7.90 -2.30
C ALA A 634 -0.61 -7.35 -2.80
N LEU A 635 -0.64 -6.47 -3.80
CA LEU A 635 0.54 -5.96 -4.52
C LEU A 635 1.04 -4.60 -4.00
N VAL A 636 0.33 -3.93 -3.08
CA VAL A 636 0.85 -2.74 -2.38
C VAL A 636 2.01 -3.15 -1.46
N ALA A 637 3.14 -2.49 -1.63
CA ALA A 637 4.39 -2.80 -0.93
C ALA A 637 4.50 -2.14 0.44
N VAL A 638 5.59 -2.50 1.13
CA VAL A 638 6.00 -1.95 2.42
C VAL A 638 7.30 -1.18 2.21
N PRO A 639 7.46 0.04 2.76
CA PRO A 639 8.73 0.76 2.70
C PRO A 639 9.85 0.01 3.44
N ALA A 640 11.08 0.09 2.96
CA ALA A 640 12.22 -0.38 3.74
C ALA A 640 12.40 0.45 5.02
N GLN A 641 12.96 -0.17 6.06
CA GLN A 641 13.26 0.51 7.32
C GLN A 641 14.38 1.52 7.11
N ARG A 642 14.13 2.77 7.50
CA ARG A 642 15.07 3.90 7.44
C ARG A 642 16.10 3.85 8.57
N SER A 643 17.06 2.94 8.46
CA SER A 643 18.07 2.70 9.51
C SER A 643 19.52 2.95 9.04
N LEU A 644 19.69 3.43 7.82
CA LEU A 644 21.00 3.69 7.20
C LEU A 644 21.16 5.16 6.88
N GLU A 645 22.37 5.66 7.11
CA GLU A 645 22.78 7.00 6.70
C GLU A 645 22.82 7.09 5.17
N SER A 646 22.09 8.06 4.62
CA SER A 646 22.08 8.32 3.18
C SER A 646 23.23 9.25 2.79
N GLY A 647 23.86 8.97 1.66
CA GLY A 647 25.01 9.72 1.16
C GLY A 647 24.67 11.02 0.44
N PHE A 648 23.97 11.92 1.12
CA PHE A 648 23.68 13.26 0.58
C PHE A 648 25.00 14.03 0.31
N PRO A 649 25.10 14.77 -0.81
CA PRO A 649 26.27 15.60 -1.09
C PRO A 649 26.51 16.66 -0.02
N LYS A 650 27.76 17.09 0.15
CA LYS A 650 28.12 18.17 1.08
C LYS A 650 27.33 19.45 0.77
N GLY A 651 26.64 20.00 1.77
CA GLY A 651 25.82 21.21 1.63
C GLY A 651 24.37 20.94 1.19
N VAL A 652 23.98 19.67 1.02
CA VAL A 652 22.58 19.27 0.82
C VAL A 652 22.05 18.73 2.14
N SER A 653 20.98 19.32 2.66
CA SER A 653 20.30 18.77 3.84
C SER A 653 19.66 17.43 3.49
N PRO A 654 19.87 16.38 4.31
CA PRO A 654 19.05 15.19 4.23
C PRO A 654 17.58 15.54 4.41
N LEU A 655 16.71 14.74 3.80
CA LEU A 655 15.28 14.79 4.10
C LEU A 655 15.09 14.38 5.56
N GLY A 656 14.28 15.10 6.34
CA GLY A 656 14.19 14.87 7.79
C GLY A 656 13.72 13.47 8.22
N TYR A 657 13.15 12.67 7.31
CA TYR A 657 12.90 11.24 7.57
C TYR A 657 14.09 10.34 7.20
N LEU A 658 14.97 10.74 6.29
CA LEU A 658 16.18 10.00 5.98
C LEU A 658 17.38 10.43 6.82
N ASP A 659 17.23 11.50 7.61
CA ASP A 659 18.20 11.94 8.61
C ASP A 659 18.08 11.07 9.87
N VAL A 660 18.79 9.94 9.87
CA VAL A 660 18.73 8.94 10.94
C VAL A 660 20.10 8.71 11.55
N ASP A 661 20.12 8.42 12.84
CA ASP A 661 21.31 7.94 13.56
C ASP A 661 21.25 6.40 13.66
N PRO A 662 22.03 5.66 12.85
CA PRO A 662 21.99 4.19 12.85
C PRO A 662 22.30 3.56 14.20
N ALA A 663 23.20 4.16 15.00
CA ALA A 663 23.56 3.64 16.31
C ALA A 663 22.39 3.81 17.30
N LYS A 664 21.70 4.95 17.24
CA LYS A 664 20.48 5.19 18.05
C LYS A 664 19.32 4.29 17.65
N VAL A 665 19.13 4.05 16.35
CA VAL A 665 18.11 3.11 15.84
C VAL A 665 18.41 1.67 16.31
N ALA A 666 19.66 1.23 16.22
CA ALA A 666 20.08 -0.09 16.70
C ALA A 666 19.90 -0.25 18.22
N ALA A 667 20.27 0.78 19.00
CA ALA A 667 20.02 0.81 20.45
C ALA A 667 18.51 0.72 20.75
N GLY A 668 17.68 1.44 20.01
CA GLY A 668 16.23 1.38 20.12
C GLY A 668 15.63 0.02 19.84
N ALA A 669 16.13 -0.70 18.83
CA ALA A 669 15.73 -2.07 18.55
C ALA A 669 16.07 -3.02 19.72
N ASN A 670 17.22 -2.82 20.38
CA ASN A 670 17.58 -3.58 21.58
C ASN A 670 16.64 -3.26 22.76
N VAL A 671 16.31 -1.98 22.96
CA VAL A 671 15.34 -1.56 23.98
C VAL A 671 13.98 -2.20 23.71
N PHE A 672 13.49 -2.19 22.48
CA PHE A 672 12.23 -2.83 22.08
C PHE A 672 12.15 -4.31 22.51
N ASN A 673 13.23 -5.07 22.29
CA ASN A 673 13.32 -6.45 22.71
C ASN A 673 13.39 -6.58 24.25
N THR A 674 14.17 -5.73 24.92
CA THR A 674 14.35 -5.74 26.38
C THR A 674 13.06 -5.40 27.15
N LEU A 675 12.18 -4.58 26.55
CA LEU A 675 10.84 -4.30 27.07
C LEU A 675 9.84 -5.43 26.84
N HIS A 676 10.25 -6.49 26.13
CA HIS A 676 9.40 -7.59 25.67
C HIS A 676 8.25 -7.14 24.75
N CYS A 677 8.39 -6.01 24.04
CA CYS A 677 7.41 -5.60 23.02
C CYS A 677 7.26 -6.66 21.93
N ALA A 678 8.35 -7.38 21.64
CA ALA A 678 8.42 -8.45 20.64
C ALA A 678 7.57 -9.69 21.00
N SER A 679 7.06 -9.82 22.24
CA SER A 679 6.17 -10.93 22.63
C SER A 679 4.86 -10.94 21.83
N CYS A 680 4.35 -9.75 21.46
CA CYS A 680 3.19 -9.58 20.57
C CYS A 680 3.65 -9.03 19.21
N HIS A 681 4.48 -7.99 19.21
CA HIS A 681 5.01 -7.36 18.00
C HIS A 681 6.19 -8.14 17.41
N THR A 682 5.93 -9.38 17.01
CA THR A 682 6.91 -10.31 16.45
C THR A 682 7.66 -9.68 15.28
N ALA A 683 8.96 -9.48 15.44
CA ALA A 683 9.78 -8.72 14.50
C ALA A 683 9.91 -9.36 13.11
N LYS A 684 9.94 -10.69 13.00
CA LYS A 684 10.22 -11.41 11.76
C LYS A 684 9.22 -12.54 11.51
N MET A 685 8.75 -12.64 10.27
CA MET A 685 7.91 -13.75 9.78
C MET A 685 8.38 -14.21 8.40
N LYS A 686 7.92 -15.39 7.99
CA LYS A 686 8.18 -15.93 6.65
C LYS A 686 6.85 -16.12 5.92
N THR A 687 6.80 -15.74 4.65
CA THR A 687 5.65 -16.05 3.79
C THR A 687 5.83 -17.42 3.13
N GLY A 688 4.71 -18.08 2.82
CA GLY A 688 4.70 -19.40 2.18
C GLY A 688 4.77 -19.34 0.66
N SER A 689 4.67 -20.51 0.03
CA SER A 689 4.75 -20.67 -1.43
C SER A 689 3.39 -20.69 -2.15
N GLY A 690 2.29 -20.64 -1.39
CA GLY A 690 0.93 -20.91 -1.89
C GLY A 690 0.17 -19.71 -2.48
N HIS A 691 0.57 -18.46 -2.23
CA HIS A 691 -0.19 -17.27 -2.69
C HIS A 691 -0.18 -17.12 -4.21
N GLU A 692 -1.19 -16.59 -4.91
CA GLU A 692 -1.15 -16.49 -6.40
C GLU A 692 0.01 -15.65 -7.02
N PHE A 693 0.67 -14.79 -6.23
CA PHE A 693 1.66 -13.80 -6.69
C PHE A 693 3.06 -14.15 -6.19
N GLN A 694 4.06 -14.11 -7.06
CA GLN A 694 5.43 -14.48 -6.72
C GLN A 694 6.10 -13.47 -5.78
N GLU A 695 5.70 -12.20 -5.88
CA GLU A 695 6.21 -11.05 -5.13
C GLU A 695 6.09 -11.22 -3.62
N VAL A 696 5.02 -11.90 -3.18
CA VAL A 696 4.71 -12.10 -1.76
C VAL A 696 5.07 -13.50 -1.27
N ARG A 697 5.60 -14.38 -2.13
CA ARG A 697 6.00 -15.75 -1.77
C ARG A 697 7.42 -15.81 -1.21
N GLU A 698 7.63 -16.72 -0.27
CA GLU A 698 8.96 -17.07 0.29
C GLU A 698 9.79 -15.86 0.76
N GLN A 699 9.13 -14.79 1.19
CA GLN A 699 9.77 -13.58 1.69
C GLN A 699 10.08 -13.74 3.18
N THR A 700 11.26 -13.29 3.58
CA THR A 700 11.52 -12.92 4.98
C THR A 700 11.04 -11.49 5.18
N ILE A 701 9.98 -11.31 5.97
CA ILE A 701 9.35 -10.01 6.22
C ILE A 701 9.53 -9.58 7.67
N ARG A 702 9.41 -8.27 7.92
CA ARG A 702 9.49 -7.68 9.26
C ARG A 702 8.26 -6.84 9.61
N PRO A 703 7.11 -7.48 9.87
CA PRO A 703 5.86 -6.77 10.08
C PRO A 703 5.69 -6.25 11.52
N TYR A 704 6.44 -6.78 12.49
CA TYR A 704 6.27 -6.45 13.91
C TYR A 704 4.83 -6.73 14.40
N THR A 705 4.33 -7.92 14.11
CA THR A 705 3.03 -8.43 14.56
C THR A 705 3.05 -9.95 14.55
N ASP A 706 2.31 -10.57 15.47
CA ASP A 706 1.98 -11.99 15.47
C ASP A 706 0.62 -12.30 14.82
N LEU A 707 -0.15 -11.27 14.43
CA LEU A 707 -1.52 -11.34 13.94
C LEU A 707 -2.53 -11.95 14.93
N LEU A 708 -2.15 -12.15 16.19
CA LEU A 708 -3.01 -12.71 17.24
C LEU A 708 -3.78 -11.62 17.97
N LEU A 709 -4.84 -12.04 18.66
CA LEU A 709 -5.61 -11.23 19.60
C LEU A 709 -4.94 -11.23 20.96
N HIS A 710 -4.83 -10.04 21.55
CA HIS A 710 -4.36 -9.85 22.93
C HIS A 710 -5.37 -9.05 23.73
N ASP A 711 -5.50 -9.37 25.01
CA ASP A 711 -6.22 -8.53 25.96
C ASP A 711 -5.40 -7.25 26.22
N MET A 712 -5.91 -6.10 25.78
CA MET A 712 -5.26 -4.80 25.97
C MET A 712 -5.78 -4.02 27.18
N GLY A 713 -6.55 -4.67 28.04
CA GLY A 713 -7.07 -4.11 29.28
C GLY A 713 -8.37 -3.30 29.14
N PRO A 714 -8.99 -2.94 30.28
CA PRO A 714 -10.29 -2.27 30.31
C PRO A 714 -10.29 -0.88 29.65
N ASP A 715 -9.17 -0.16 29.73
CA ASP A 715 -9.03 1.19 29.18
C ASP A 715 -9.11 1.21 27.65
N LEU A 716 -8.75 0.11 26.99
CA LEU A 716 -8.87 -0.09 25.55
C LEU A 716 -10.07 -0.94 25.14
N ALA A 717 -10.98 -1.30 26.05
CA ALA A 717 -12.15 -2.07 25.69
C ALA A 717 -13.22 -1.25 24.93
N ASP A 718 -13.82 -1.84 23.89
CA ASP A 718 -14.91 -1.26 23.09
C ASP A 718 -16.28 -1.95 23.29
N ASN A 719 -16.34 -2.95 24.17
CA ASN A 719 -17.52 -3.81 24.44
C ASN A 719 -18.16 -4.47 23.20
N TYR A 720 -17.51 -4.43 22.04
CA TYR A 720 -18.03 -4.99 20.79
C TYR A 720 -17.34 -6.33 20.50
N ALA A 721 -18.10 -7.40 20.37
CA ALA A 721 -17.55 -8.73 20.08
C ALA A 721 -17.48 -9.01 18.56
N GLU A 722 -16.41 -9.66 18.12
CA GLU A 722 -16.28 -10.24 16.77
C GLU A 722 -15.70 -11.65 16.87
N GLY A 723 -16.54 -12.68 16.73
CA GLY A 723 -16.11 -14.07 16.96
C GLY A 723 -15.60 -14.24 18.40
N LEU A 724 -14.36 -14.70 18.56
CA LEU A 724 -13.70 -14.87 19.86
C LEU A 724 -13.15 -13.55 20.44
N ALA A 725 -13.11 -12.48 19.65
CA ALA A 725 -12.56 -11.21 20.09
C ALA A 725 -13.57 -10.43 20.94
N ALA A 726 -13.53 -10.64 22.25
CA ALA A 726 -14.29 -9.84 23.21
C ALA A 726 -13.88 -8.36 23.20
N GLY A 727 -14.58 -7.51 23.96
CA GLY A 727 -14.40 -6.05 23.94
C GLY A 727 -12.96 -5.54 24.15
N LYS A 728 -12.18 -6.24 24.98
CA LYS A 728 -10.77 -5.90 25.29
C LYS A 728 -9.73 -6.53 24.35
N MET A 729 -10.17 -7.45 23.48
CA MET A 729 -9.29 -8.21 22.60
C MET A 729 -9.03 -7.44 21.31
N TRP A 730 -7.76 -7.23 21.00
CA TRP A 730 -7.33 -6.53 19.79
C TRP A 730 -6.23 -7.31 19.09
N ARG A 731 -6.28 -7.30 17.76
CA ARG A 731 -5.21 -7.86 16.94
C ARG A 731 -3.98 -6.96 16.99
N THR A 732 -2.81 -7.54 17.26
CA THR A 732 -1.53 -6.84 17.13
C THR A 732 -1.39 -6.25 15.73
N GLN A 733 -1.34 -4.92 15.61
CA GLN A 733 -1.16 -4.28 14.30
C GLN A 733 0.31 -4.34 13.87
N PRO A 734 0.59 -4.54 12.57
CA PRO A 734 1.94 -4.38 12.04
C PRO A 734 2.47 -2.96 12.34
N LEU A 735 3.75 -2.86 12.71
CA LEU A 735 4.41 -1.56 12.96
C LEU A 735 5.20 -1.05 11.76
N TRP A 736 5.32 -1.82 10.67
CA TRP A 736 5.98 -1.34 9.46
C TRP A 736 5.32 -0.05 8.93
N GLY A 737 6.13 0.86 8.41
CA GLY A 737 5.68 2.17 7.94
C GLY A 737 5.22 3.14 9.04
N ILE A 738 5.22 2.79 10.32
CA ILE A 738 4.66 3.68 11.36
C ILE A 738 5.36 5.05 11.40
N GLY A 739 6.66 5.13 11.09
CA GLY A 739 7.42 6.37 11.00
C GLY A 739 7.04 7.28 9.82
N TYR A 740 6.28 6.76 8.85
CA TYR A 740 5.72 7.52 7.73
C TYR A 740 4.29 8.02 7.98
N THR A 741 3.62 7.60 9.07
CA THR A 741 2.18 7.88 9.28
C THR A 741 1.82 9.37 9.17
N GLU A 742 2.59 10.27 9.78
CA GLU A 742 2.37 11.72 9.71
C GLU A 742 2.58 12.29 8.31
N ARG A 743 3.57 11.76 7.59
CA ARG A 743 3.90 12.18 6.21
C ARG A 743 2.81 11.74 5.23
N VAL A 744 2.34 10.51 5.37
CA VAL A 744 1.24 9.96 4.57
C VAL A 744 -0.06 10.70 4.85
N MET A 745 -0.35 11.06 6.11
CA MET A 745 -1.50 11.90 6.45
C MET A 745 -1.42 13.27 5.75
N GLY A 746 -0.23 13.90 5.74
CA GLY A 746 0.00 15.17 5.06
C GLY A 746 -1.02 16.23 5.49
N THR A 747 -1.72 16.82 4.52
CA THR A 747 -2.78 17.81 4.75
C THR A 747 -4.16 17.20 5.01
N GLY A 748 -4.27 15.87 5.05
CA GLY A 748 -5.54 15.14 5.20
C GLY A 748 -6.14 15.19 6.60
N GLY A 749 -5.37 15.57 7.63
CA GLY A 749 -5.87 15.70 8.99
C GLY A 749 -4.80 15.46 10.05
N SER A 750 -5.22 15.13 11.27
CA SER A 750 -4.31 14.76 12.36
C SER A 750 -4.12 13.25 12.43
N VAL A 751 -2.91 12.81 12.78
CA VAL A 751 -2.61 11.41 13.06
C VAL A 751 -3.06 11.01 14.46
N GLY A 752 -3.53 9.78 14.58
CA GLY A 752 -3.79 9.13 15.85
C GLY A 752 -3.48 7.63 15.77
N TYR A 753 -3.02 7.08 16.88
CA TYR A 753 -2.65 5.68 17.04
C TYR A 753 -3.73 4.94 17.85
N LEU A 754 -3.60 3.60 17.90
CA LEU A 754 -4.59 2.66 18.46
C LEU A 754 -5.86 2.53 17.60
N HIS A 755 -6.77 1.66 18.03
CA HIS A 755 -7.95 1.29 17.24
C HIS A 755 -8.87 2.47 16.98
N ASP A 756 -8.97 3.44 17.89
CA ASP A 756 -9.89 4.58 17.80
C ASP A 756 -9.17 5.93 17.58
N GLY A 757 -7.87 5.89 17.26
CA GLY A 757 -7.07 7.10 16.98
C GLY A 757 -6.86 8.02 18.19
N ARG A 758 -7.11 7.56 19.42
CA ARG A 758 -7.08 8.43 20.62
C ARG A 758 -5.70 8.96 20.98
N ALA A 759 -4.65 8.19 20.69
CA ALA A 759 -3.28 8.51 21.07
C ALA A 759 -2.65 9.41 20.01
N ARG A 760 -2.18 10.60 20.39
CA ARG A 760 -1.57 11.58 19.49
C ARG A 760 -0.12 11.27 19.15
N THR A 761 0.56 10.52 20.02
CA THR A 761 1.98 10.21 19.89
C THR A 761 2.23 8.73 20.15
N LEU A 762 3.39 8.22 19.71
CA LEU A 762 3.82 6.85 20.04
C LEU A 762 3.98 6.64 21.55
N THR A 763 4.45 7.66 22.29
CA THR A 763 4.52 7.62 23.75
C THR A 763 3.14 7.45 24.37
N GLU A 764 2.14 8.23 23.95
CA GLU A 764 0.76 8.05 24.41
C GLU A 764 0.24 6.65 24.07
N ALA A 765 0.51 6.17 22.85
CA ALA A 765 0.07 4.85 22.41
C ALA A 765 0.64 3.74 23.31
N VAL A 766 1.94 3.77 23.61
CA VAL A 766 2.56 2.82 24.55
C VAL A 766 1.94 2.94 25.94
N MET A 767 1.71 4.16 26.43
CA MET A 767 1.14 4.38 27.77
C MET A 767 -0.33 3.96 27.91
N TRP A 768 -1.07 3.78 26.81
CA TRP A 768 -2.41 3.18 26.82
C TRP A 768 -2.41 1.65 26.90
N HIS A 769 -1.27 0.98 26.71
CA HIS A 769 -1.23 -0.48 26.76
C HIS A 769 -1.53 -0.98 28.19
N GLY A 770 -2.50 -1.89 28.31
CA GLY A 770 -2.81 -2.59 29.54
C GLY A 770 -2.94 -4.10 29.28
N GLY A 771 -3.59 -4.81 30.20
CA GLY A 771 -3.83 -6.26 30.04
C GLY A 771 -2.53 -7.04 29.88
N GLU A 772 -2.40 -7.80 28.80
CA GLU A 772 -1.19 -8.59 28.47
C GLU A 772 0.06 -7.70 28.29
N ALA A 773 -0.09 -6.44 27.87
CA ALA A 773 1.02 -5.53 27.63
C ALA A 773 1.37 -4.63 28.84
N GLU A 774 0.70 -4.82 29.98
CA GLU A 774 0.84 -4.00 31.19
C GLU A 774 2.30 -3.93 31.68
N ARG A 775 3.01 -5.06 31.72
CA ARG A 775 4.40 -5.09 32.18
C ARG A 775 5.36 -4.40 31.21
N SER A 776 5.19 -4.58 29.90
CA SER A 776 5.97 -3.86 28.89
C SER A 776 5.75 -2.35 28.99
N ARG A 777 4.52 -1.89 29.21
CA ARG A 777 4.23 -0.47 29.49
C ARG A 777 4.97 0.02 30.74
N GLN A 778 4.91 -0.71 31.85
CA GLN A 778 5.58 -0.32 33.09
C GLN A 778 7.10 -0.20 32.90
N ARG A 779 7.72 -1.15 32.19
CA ARG A 779 9.14 -1.09 31.84
C ARG A 779 9.45 0.13 30.95
N PHE A 780 8.60 0.44 29.96
CA PHE A 780 8.74 1.66 29.14
C PHE A 780 8.68 2.93 29.98
N ALA A 781 7.71 3.02 30.90
CA ALA A 781 7.56 4.17 31.77
C ALA A 781 8.80 4.39 32.65
N ALA A 782 9.48 3.31 33.05
CA ALA A 782 10.70 3.34 33.86
C ALA A 782 11.99 3.61 33.07
N LEU A 783 11.96 3.70 31.73
CA LEU A 783 13.15 3.95 30.92
C LEU A 783 13.78 5.31 31.21
N SER A 784 15.11 5.36 31.06
CA SER A 784 15.83 6.63 30.95
C SER A 784 15.33 7.43 29.73
N ALA A 785 15.51 8.75 29.76
CA ALA A 785 15.18 9.60 28.61
C ALA A 785 15.95 9.18 27.34
N THR A 786 17.22 8.78 27.49
CA THR A 786 18.06 8.32 26.38
C THR A 786 17.51 7.04 25.74
N ASP A 787 17.19 6.01 26.54
CA ASP A 787 16.68 4.73 26.03
C ASP A 787 15.30 4.90 25.40
N ARG A 788 14.46 5.75 25.99
CA ARG A 788 13.15 6.08 25.44
C ARG A 788 13.27 6.79 24.09
N GLN A 789 14.20 7.75 23.96
CA GLN A 789 14.45 8.39 22.66
C GLN A 789 15.04 7.42 21.63
N ALA A 790 15.88 6.46 22.06
CA ALA A 790 16.40 5.43 21.17
C ALA A 790 15.26 4.54 20.64
N LEU A 791 14.37 4.07 21.53
CA LEU A 791 13.18 3.30 21.15
C LEU A 791 12.28 4.08 20.17
N LEU A 792 12.03 5.37 20.43
CA LEU A 792 11.23 6.19 19.53
C LEU A 792 11.92 6.38 18.16
N ALA A 793 13.24 6.55 18.11
CA ALA A 793 13.99 6.60 16.86
C ALA A 793 13.89 5.28 16.08
N PHE A 794 13.93 4.13 16.77
CA PHE A 794 13.69 2.83 16.15
C PHE A 794 12.28 2.73 15.57
N LEU A 795 11.23 3.04 16.34
CA LEU A 795 9.86 3.02 15.83
C LEU A 795 9.66 3.99 14.65
N GLN A 796 10.27 5.17 14.71
CA GLN A 796 10.22 6.16 13.63
C GLN A 796 11.05 5.76 12.40
N SER A 797 11.96 4.78 12.53
CA SER A 797 12.68 4.22 11.38
C SER A 797 11.86 3.20 10.59
N LEU A 798 10.83 2.61 11.21
CA LEU A 798 9.94 1.63 10.57
C LEU A 798 9.01 2.26 9.53
#